data_AF-A0A2T2RFZ1-F1
#
_entry.id   AF-A0A2T2RFZ1-F1
#
_cell.length_a   1.000
_cell.length_b   1.000
_cell.length_c   1.000
_cell.angle_alpha   90.00
_cell.angle_beta   90.00
_cell.angle_gamma   90.00
#
_symmetry.space_group_name_H-M   'P 1'
#
loop_
_entity.id
_entity.type
_entity.pdbx_description
1 polymer ?
#
loop_
_entity_poly.entity_id
_entity_poly.type
_entity_poly.pdbx_seq_one_letter_code
_entity_poly.pdbx_strand_id
1 'polypeptide(L)'
;MFCHIFIGCPSSGKSSLAATIQENYPDYRIVSTDKIREKLFGDEAIQGNWSEIEPEVFRQIQDHISAGYPVIYDATNAKRPRRMRLLQYLNYYQGVNWLGWYFTTPLGTCLQWNQNRERQVPEEVIKRMAASLKRFPPIAAEGFTTVYSLHPKAKSSLIEQFSNKVSRFSRSLVNRQNRTQNVTRHNYSKLLDFERLMYLIHLLLTYPGIGNLQNSDPKTVKKIIGKGTKFQTALEEICGFMEKIADVVYADSEAIADDLQWLEENGIIGPATLQNDLKLTRKPESDFPTHSYSDREPFQRLIQTIRLIIHEPFIWQKGLGTLDSLVARLKAENLVDYDCRDSLRKDVEKVLKPYGILPKFPMKRGYFAGTAVLSQQELVKVFQLLETEAREFDDPVALQVYNTFKERMETAKFVQSTRYPVRGIHHRKMDSEILSESSLARNTEQVEQAIENGQLLQLESLSDNHPVFCVYPLQIIFYNMNWYLGFERYDGENKGLLGLERLDRLLFNQALSQGRLPLAAGKARSRHAQPKSLNQLITLYQCSGGTYLGNNPKHQQQYLSQDVSQREKVEVTIELWLNDAMFRLVSEGSNGFPRKQMKLSQPFNRELLRGNRSLFSLRKTGDPGFPHRFRLRLPQWSLFDPEFHHWIFGFAGQAKVVSPEALREQLQKTGNAIAQTMSINPEGGKTGCA
;
A
#
# COMPACT_ATOMS: atom_id res chain seq x y z
N MET A 1 22.28 -3.27 48.73
CA MET A 1 23.43 -3.30 47.80
C MET A 1 23.08 -2.60 46.50
N PHE A 2 24.02 -1.90 45.85
CA PHE A 2 23.81 -1.30 44.53
C PHE A 2 24.62 -2.04 43.46
N CYS A 3 23.93 -2.56 42.47
CA CYS A 3 24.54 -3.21 41.31
C CYS A 3 24.32 -2.35 40.06
N HIS A 4 25.17 -2.52 39.06
CA HIS A 4 25.27 -1.64 37.91
C HIS A 4 25.11 -2.42 36.61
N ILE A 5 24.36 -1.84 35.67
CA ILE A 5 24.15 -2.37 34.32
C ILE A 5 24.62 -1.32 33.34
N PHE A 6 25.63 -1.67 32.53
CA PHE A 6 26.13 -0.78 31.50
C PHE A 6 25.31 -0.92 30.22
N ILE A 7 24.99 0.21 29.58
CA ILE A 7 24.09 0.29 28.44
C ILE A 7 24.73 1.17 27.37
N GLY A 8 25.04 0.63 26.21
CA GLY A 8 25.69 1.39 25.14
C GLY A 8 26.14 0.55 23.97
N CYS A 9 26.32 1.19 22.83
CA CYS A 9 26.84 0.56 21.61
C CYS A 9 28.19 -0.15 21.84
N PRO A 10 28.55 -1.14 21.01
CA PRO A 10 29.93 -1.60 20.95
C PRO A 10 30.88 -0.43 20.79
N SER A 11 32.05 -0.50 21.44
CA SER A 11 33.05 0.58 21.40
C SER A 11 32.55 1.92 21.95
N SER A 12 31.66 1.91 22.95
CA SER A 12 31.19 3.13 23.63
C SER A 12 32.00 3.50 24.88
N GLY A 13 32.99 2.69 25.28
CA GLY A 13 33.81 2.89 26.49
C GLY A 13 33.33 2.16 27.75
N LYS A 14 32.41 1.21 27.64
CA LYS A 14 31.85 0.45 28.79
C LYS A 14 32.91 -0.35 29.54
N SER A 15 33.59 -1.26 28.84
CA SER A 15 34.57 -2.17 29.45
C SER A 15 35.78 -1.40 30.00
N SER A 16 36.19 -0.32 29.34
CA SER A 16 37.23 0.58 29.85
C SER A 16 36.82 1.22 31.19
N LEU A 17 35.59 1.73 31.29
CA LEU A 17 35.09 2.27 32.56
C LEU A 17 34.94 1.17 33.63
N ALA A 18 34.49 -0.03 33.26
CA ALA A 18 34.36 -1.14 34.21
C ALA A 18 35.71 -1.51 34.83
N ALA A 19 36.77 -1.61 34.02
CA ALA A 19 38.13 -1.83 34.49
C ALA A 19 38.60 -0.72 35.42
N THR A 20 38.44 0.55 35.03
CA THR A 20 38.79 1.69 35.88
C THR A 20 38.03 1.70 37.20
N ILE A 21 36.74 1.31 37.22
CA ILE A 21 35.99 1.20 38.47
C ILE A 21 36.56 0.09 39.35
N GLN A 22 36.88 -1.08 38.79
CA GLN A 22 37.45 -2.19 39.55
C GLN A 22 38.84 -1.86 40.13
N GLU A 23 39.66 -1.08 39.41
CA GLU A 23 40.95 -0.57 39.90
C GLU A 23 40.78 0.42 41.07
N ASN A 24 39.82 1.34 40.97
CA ASN A 24 39.57 2.35 42.01
C ASN A 24 38.76 1.80 43.20
N TYR A 25 37.95 0.76 42.98
CA TYR A 25 37.04 0.16 43.94
C TYR A 25 37.08 -1.38 43.83
N PRO A 26 38.05 -2.04 44.51
CA PRO A 26 38.32 -3.47 44.37
C PRO A 26 37.18 -4.42 44.76
N ASP A 27 36.16 -3.93 45.48
CA ASP A 27 35.00 -4.72 45.91
C ASP A 27 34.03 -5.02 44.75
N TYR A 28 34.10 -4.26 43.65
CA TYR A 28 33.24 -4.51 42.50
C TYR A 28 33.67 -5.77 41.73
N ARG A 29 32.68 -6.56 41.33
CA ARG A 29 32.87 -7.74 40.47
C ARG A 29 32.23 -7.50 39.10
N ILE A 30 33.00 -7.71 38.05
CA ILE A 30 32.54 -7.50 36.67
C ILE A 30 32.04 -8.84 36.11
N VAL A 31 30.78 -8.87 35.71
CA VAL A 31 30.20 -9.97 34.92
C VAL A 31 30.06 -9.48 33.48
N SER A 32 30.88 -10.04 32.58
CA SER A 32 30.89 -9.67 31.16
C SER A 32 30.49 -10.85 30.29
N THR A 33 29.56 -10.61 29.35
CA THR A 33 29.17 -11.66 28.38
C THR A 33 30.30 -12.05 27.45
N ASP A 34 31.25 -11.16 27.19
CA ASP A 34 32.39 -11.47 26.31
C ASP A 34 33.35 -12.44 27.01
N LYS A 35 33.73 -12.18 28.28
CA LYS A 35 34.54 -13.10 29.09
C LYS A 35 33.90 -14.48 29.27
N ILE A 36 32.56 -14.53 29.39
CA ILE A 36 31.83 -15.80 29.49
C ILE A 36 31.90 -16.58 28.17
N ARG A 37 31.85 -15.89 27.02
CA ARG A 37 32.04 -16.54 25.71
C ARG A 37 33.45 -17.09 25.52
N GLU A 38 34.47 -16.35 25.95
CA GLU A 38 35.86 -16.86 25.95
C GLU A 38 35.95 -18.18 26.71
N LYS A 39 35.37 -18.23 27.92
CA LYS A 39 35.42 -19.40 28.79
C LYS A 39 34.64 -20.59 28.24
N LEU A 40 33.47 -20.34 27.63
CA LEU A 40 32.59 -21.41 27.13
C LEU A 40 32.98 -21.93 25.75
N PHE A 41 33.45 -21.05 24.86
CA PHE A 41 33.67 -21.37 23.44
C PHE A 41 35.13 -21.24 22.99
N GLY A 42 36.04 -20.86 23.90
CA GLY A 42 37.46 -20.63 23.60
C GLY A 42 37.74 -19.33 22.83
N ASP A 43 36.71 -18.62 22.39
CA ASP A 43 36.80 -17.35 21.67
C ASP A 43 35.58 -16.46 21.94
N GLU A 44 35.82 -15.22 22.36
CA GLU A 44 34.79 -14.20 22.57
C GLU A 44 34.01 -13.81 21.30
N ALA A 45 34.59 -14.06 20.12
CA ALA A 45 33.99 -13.77 18.81
C ALA A 45 32.83 -14.70 18.47
N ILE A 46 32.78 -15.90 19.06
CA ILE A 46 31.71 -16.86 18.87
C ILE A 46 30.46 -16.33 19.59
N GLN A 47 29.43 -15.96 18.82
CA GLN A 47 28.18 -15.45 19.39
C GLN A 47 27.51 -16.47 20.34
N GLY A 48 27.71 -17.77 20.08
CA GLY A 48 27.17 -18.89 20.85
C GLY A 48 25.64 -18.93 20.85
N ASN A 49 25.06 -19.96 21.48
CA ASN A 49 23.63 -19.96 21.79
C ASN A 49 23.38 -19.17 23.08
N TRP A 50 22.44 -18.22 23.06
CA TRP A 50 22.14 -17.40 24.25
C TRP A 50 21.64 -18.24 25.43
N SER A 51 20.98 -19.38 25.16
CA SER A 51 20.49 -20.30 26.19
C SER A 51 21.60 -20.93 27.04
N GLU A 52 22.85 -20.93 26.56
CA GLU A 52 24.01 -21.46 27.31
C GLU A 52 24.74 -20.34 28.07
N ILE A 53 24.75 -19.13 27.55
CA ILE A 53 25.41 -17.96 28.16
C ILE A 53 24.58 -17.40 29.32
N GLU A 54 23.26 -17.37 29.17
CA GLU A 54 22.34 -16.75 30.12
C GLU A 54 22.37 -17.40 31.53
N PRO A 55 22.34 -18.74 31.68
CA PRO A 55 22.47 -19.38 32.99
C PRO A 55 23.78 -19.04 33.68
N GLU A 56 24.90 -19.00 32.95
CA GLU A 56 26.22 -18.67 33.52
C GLU A 56 26.30 -17.21 33.97
N VAL A 57 25.71 -16.27 33.22
CA VAL A 57 25.59 -14.86 33.65
C VAL A 57 24.84 -14.77 34.97
N PHE A 58 23.66 -15.41 35.08
CA PHE A 58 22.87 -15.36 36.31
C PHE A 58 23.57 -16.06 37.46
N ARG A 59 24.25 -17.19 37.22
CA ARG A 59 25.05 -17.90 38.23
C ARG A 59 26.14 -17.00 38.81
N GLN A 60 26.94 -16.33 37.97
CA GLN A 60 28.00 -15.42 38.44
C GLN A 60 27.42 -14.22 39.21
N ILE A 61 26.31 -13.65 38.75
CA ILE A 61 25.63 -12.56 39.45
C ILE A 61 25.16 -13.03 40.83
N GLN A 62 24.53 -14.21 40.91
CA GLN A 62 24.05 -14.78 42.17
C GLN A 62 25.20 -15.05 43.14
N ASP A 63 26.30 -15.67 42.68
CA ASP A 63 27.47 -15.97 43.50
C ASP A 63 28.06 -14.68 44.11
N HIS A 64 28.22 -13.63 43.31
CA HIS A 64 28.76 -12.36 43.77
C HIS A 64 27.84 -11.63 44.75
N ILE A 65 26.53 -11.58 44.45
CA ILE A 65 25.54 -10.96 45.35
C ILE A 65 25.49 -11.70 46.69
N SER A 66 25.50 -13.05 46.67
CA SER A 66 25.47 -13.88 47.88
C SER A 66 26.74 -13.70 48.72
N ALA A 67 27.87 -13.43 48.07
CA ALA A 67 29.14 -13.11 48.72
C ALA A 67 29.24 -11.64 49.20
N GLY A 68 28.21 -10.81 49.00
CA GLY A 68 28.20 -9.42 49.46
C GLY A 68 28.88 -8.43 48.51
N TYR A 69 29.29 -8.85 47.31
CA TYR A 69 30.02 -8.00 46.36
C TYR A 69 29.09 -7.31 45.36
N PRO A 70 29.17 -5.97 45.21
CA PRO A 70 28.47 -5.23 44.16
C PRO A 70 28.88 -5.69 42.76
N VAL A 71 27.90 -5.88 41.88
CA VAL A 71 28.13 -6.37 40.51
C VAL A 71 28.06 -5.25 39.48
N ILE A 72 28.98 -5.27 38.51
CA ILE A 72 28.91 -4.51 37.25
C ILE A 72 28.64 -5.51 36.12
N TYR A 73 27.44 -5.48 35.57
CA TYR A 73 27.09 -6.23 34.39
C TYR A 73 27.47 -5.45 33.12
N ASP A 74 28.57 -5.86 32.49
CA ASP A 74 29.08 -5.26 31.25
C ASP A 74 28.60 -6.05 30.03
N ALA A 75 27.60 -5.47 29.36
CA ALA A 75 27.13 -5.93 28.07
C ALA A 75 26.64 -4.74 27.24
N THR A 76 26.32 -4.95 25.97
CA THR A 76 25.79 -3.86 25.12
C THR A 76 24.43 -3.34 25.61
N ASN A 77 23.55 -4.24 26.06
CA ASN A 77 22.21 -3.94 26.57
C ASN A 77 21.40 -2.97 25.67
N ALA A 78 21.61 -3.05 24.35
CA ALA A 78 21.10 -2.05 23.40
C ALA A 78 19.58 -2.10 23.19
N LYS A 79 18.97 -3.29 23.30
CA LYS A 79 17.54 -3.51 23.06
C LYS A 79 16.74 -3.44 24.37
N ARG A 80 15.68 -2.62 24.40
CA ARG A 80 14.79 -2.47 25.57
C ARG A 80 14.17 -3.79 26.05
N PRO A 81 13.57 -4.65 25.19
CA PRO A 81 12.96 -5.91 25.65
C PRO A 81 13.94 -6.82 26.40
N ARG A 82 15.20 -6.88 25.93
CA ARG A 82 16.27 -7.64 26.60
C ARG A 82 16.62 -7.07 27.97
N ARG A 83 16.67 -5.73 28.10
CA ARG A 83 16.92 -5.08 29.39
C ARG A 83 15.78 -5.33 30.38
N MET A 84 14.53 -5.23 29.91
CA MET A 84 13.35 -5.49 30.74
C MET A 84 13.30 -6.95 31.21
N ARG A 85 13.55 -7.91 30.32
CA ARG A 85 13.63 -9.33 30.68
C ARG A 85 14.74 -9.59 31.71
N LEU A 86 15.92 -9.05 31.48
CA LEU A 86 17.03 -9.14 32.44
C LEU A 86 16.61 -8.59 33.81
N LEU A 87 16.01 -7.41 33.86
CA LEU A 87 15.56 -6.78 35.11
C LEU A 87 14.43 -7.53 35.80
N GLN A 88 13.54 -8.19 35.06
CA GLN A 88 12.51 -9.06 35.66
C GLN A 88 13.15 -10.17 36.48
N TYR A 89 14.23 -10.81 35.97
CA TYR A 89 14.97 -11.81 36.73
C TYR A 89 15.79 -11.19 37.87
N LEU A 90 16.48 -10.09 37.60
CA LEU A 90 17.40 -9.48 38.56
C LEU A 90 16.69 -8.82 39.75
N ASN A 91 15.43 -8.41 39.60
CA ASN A 91 14.64 -7.83 40.69
C ASN A 91 14.05 -8.87 41.65
N TYR A 92 14.25 -10.18 41.42
CA TYR A 92 13.97 -11.20 42.43
C TYR A 92 14.98 -11.20 43.59
N TYR A 93 16.18 -10.64 43.38
CA TYR A 93 17.18 -10.51 44.43
C TYR A 93 16.77 -9.43 45.46
N GLN A 94 16.33 -9.87 46.63
CA GLN A 94 15.95 -8.98 47.73
C GLN A 94 17.14 -8.15 48.22
N GLY A 95 16.90 -6.87 48.53
CA GLY A 95 17.94 -5.96 49.04
C GLY A 95 18.97 -5.48 48.00
N VAL A 96 18.77 -5.81 46.72
CA VAL A 96 19.63 -5.38 45.60
C VAL A 96 18.91 -4.33 44.75
N ASN A 97 19.59 -3.23 44.47
CA ASN A 97 19.08 -2.15 43.63
C ASN A 97 19.91 -2.06 42.35
N TRP A 98 19.26 -2.19 41.19
CA TRP A 98 19.93 -2.14 39.89
C TRP A 98 19.92 -0.73 39.28
N LEU A 99 21.11 -0.24 38.94
CA LEU A 99 21.38 1.07 38.35
C LEU A 99 21.76 0.95 36.87
N GLY A 100 21.07 1.69 36.00
CA GLY A 100 21.41 1.74 34.57
C GLY A 100 22.39 2.86 34.25
N TRP A 101 23.46 2.56 33.51
CA TRP A 101 24.43 3.55 33.04
C TRP A 101 24.43 3.62 31.51
N TYR A 102 23.83 4.68 30.97
CA TYR A 102 23.67 4.90 29.55
C TYR A 102 24.81 5.71 28.95
N PHE A 103 25.65 5.05 28.17
CA PHE A 103 26.76 5.66 27.44
C PHE A 103 26.23 6.30 26.15
N THR A 104 26.21 7.64 26.14
CA THR A 104 25.67 8.44 25.03
C THR A 104 26.73 8.82 23.99
N THR A 105 27.74 7.96 23.83
CA THR A 105 28.83 8.13 22.87
C THR A 105 28.27 8.29 21.45
N PRO A 106 28.64 9.35 20.71
CA PRO A 106 28.15 9.55 19.34
C PRO A 106 28.52 8.37 18.43
N LEU A 107 27.61 7.99 17.54
CA LEU A 107 27.79 6.85 16.62
C LEU A 107 29.10 6.92 15.83
N GLY A 108 29.45 8.08 15.28
CA GLY A 108 30.70 8.26 14.54
C GLY A 108 31.94 7.98 15.39
N THR A 109 31.90 8.29 16.69
CA THR A 109 32.99 7.97 17.62
C THR A 109 33.04 6.49 17.94
N CYS A 110 31.89 5.82 18.14
CA CYS A 110 31.87 4.37 18.32
C CYS A 110 32.46 3.64 17.09
N LEU A 111 32.15 4.10 15.88
CA LEU A 111 32.70 3.52 14.64
C LEU A 111 34.22 3.75 14.54
N GLN A 112 34.69 4.96 14.82
CA GLN A 112 36.11 5.28 14.84
C GLN A 112 36.88 4.44 15.87
N TRP A 113 36.36 4.35 17.10
CA TRP A 113 36.97 3.52 18.13
C TRP A 113 36.94 2.04 17.78
N ASN A 114 35.90 1.57 17.09
CA ASN A 114 35.83 0.19 16.63
C ASN A 114 36.89 -0.16 15.58
N GLN A 115 37.30 0.78 14.72
CA GLN A 115 38.36 0.57 13.73
C GLN A 115 39.74 0.38 14.37
N ASN A 116 39.97 1.03 15.51
CA ASN A 116 41.24 0.98 16.23
C ASN A 116 41.33 -0.19 17.24
N ARG A 117 40.31 -1.05 17.30
CA ARG A 117 40.31 -2.22 18.18
C ARG A 117 40.81 -3.44 17.42
N GLU A 118 41.54 -4.30 18.12
CA GLU A 118 41.93 -5.62 17.62
C GLU A 118 40.69 -6.44 17.19
N ARG A 119 39.61 -6.37 17.98
CA ARG A 119 38.31 -6.95 17.66
C ARG A 119 37.35 -5.91 17.10
N GLN A 120 37.01 -6.05 15.81
CA GLN A 120 36.06 -5.18 15.14
C GLN A 120 34.66 -5.81 15.08
N VAL A 121 33.64 -5.06 15.50
CA VAL A 121 32.24 -5.44 15.28
C VAL A 121 31.78 -4.85 13.94
N PRO A 122 31.05 -5.59 13.07
CA PRO A 122 30.57 -5.06 11.81
C PRO A 122 29.77 -3.76 12.00
N GLU A 123 30.04 -2.75 11.17
CA GLU A 123 29.44 -1.42 11.34
C GLU A 123 27.91 -1.44 11.38
N GLU A 124 27.28 -2.30 10.55
CA GLU A 124 25.82 -2.44 10.49
C GLU A 124 25.21 -2.92 11.80
N VAL A 125 25.95 -3.73 12.57
CA VAL A 125 25.53 -4.13 13.93
C VAL A 125 25.56 -2.93 14.87
N ILE A 126 26.62 -2.12 14.82
CA ILE A 126 26.77 -0.91 15.65
C ILE A 126 25.68 0.11 15.31
N LYS A 127 25.44 0.38 14.02
CA LYS A 127 24.38 1.28 13.52
C LYS A 127 23.01 0.82 13.99
N ARG A 128 22.69 -0.47 13.90
CA ARG A 128 21.42 -1.05 14.36
C ARG A 128 21.23 -0.97 15.88
N MET A 129 22.28 -1.23 16.67
CA MET A 129 22.24 -1.08 18.13
C MET A 129 22.09 0.40 18.54
N ALA A 130 22.78 1.32 17.87
CA ALA A 130 22.64 2.76 18.07
C ALA A 130 21.23 3.24 17.74
N ALA A 131 20.65 2.77 16.64
CA ALA A 131 19.26 3.08 16.27
C ALA A 131 18.27 2.54 17.31
N SER A 132 18.52 1.36 17.88
CA SER A 132 17.68 0.78 18.94
C SER A 132 17.70 1.64 20.21
N LEU A 133 18.89 2.06 20.66
CA LEU A 133 19.05 2.94 21.82
C LEU A 133 18.50 4.35 21.57
N LYS A 134 18.60 4.87 20.35
CA LYS A 134 18.00 6.15 19.96
C LYS A 134 16.48 6.08 19.94
N ARG A 135 15.91 4.99 19.43
CA ARG A 135 14.45 4.76 19.38
C ARG A 135 13.88 4.61 20.77
N PHE A 136 14.51 3.80 21.62
CA PHE A 136 14.07 3.51 22.98
C PHE A 136 15.23 3.65 23.97
N PRO A 137 15.56 4.89 24.38
CA PRO A 137 16.60 5.13 25.38
C PRO A 137 16.23 4.46 26.70
N PRO A 138 17.22 4.01 27.49
CA PRO A 138 16.96 3.36 28.77
C PRO A 138 16.23 4.31 29.72
N ILE A 139 15.12 3.84 30.27
CA ILE A 139 14.33 4.57 31.26
C ILE A 139 14.16 3.73 32.51
N ALA A 140 13.96 4.39 33.65
CA ALA A 140 13.87 3.68 34.91
C ALA A 140 12.63 2.78 35.01
N ALA A 141 11.57 3.05 34.25
CA ALA A 141 10.37 2.20 34.17
C ALA A 141 10.61 0.81 33.58
N GLU A 142 11.79 0.55 33.00
CA GLU A 142 12.20 -0.79 32.55
C GLU A 142 12.46 -1.75 33.73
N GLY A 143 12.49 -1.24 34.97
CA GLY A 143 12.80 -2.00 36.18
C GLY A 143 14.04 -1.52 36.93
N PHE A 144 14.69 -0.44 36.45
CA PHE A 144 15.83 0.15 37.15
C PHE A 144 15.39 1.02 38.32
N THR A 145 16.25 1.05 39.33
CA THR A 145 16.13 1.99 40.44
C THR A 145 16.28 3.44 39.96
N THR A 146 17.29 3.68 39.11
CA THR A 146 17.45 4.91 38.32
C THR A 146 18.38 4.65 37.14
N VAL A 147 18.35 5.54 36.15
CA VAL A 147 19.22 5.50 34.97
C VAL A 147 19.99 6.80 34.87
N TYR A 148 21.31 6.72 34.73
CA TYR A 148 22.21 7.85 34.54
C TYR A 148 22.83 7.85 33.16
N SER A 149 22.90 9.02 32.53
CA SER A 149 23.64 9.20 31.28
C SER A 149 25.09 9.56 31.56
N LEU A 150 26.00 8.91 30.83
CA LEU A 150 27.43 9.19 30.81
C LEU A 150 27.84 9.73 29.45
N HIS A 151 28.69 10.74 29.45
CA HIS A 151 29.16 11.43 28.25
C HIS A 151 30.69 11.31 28.16
N PRO A 152 31.24 10.41 27.32
CA PRO A 152 32.69 10.23 27.22
C PRO A 152 33.46 11.43 26.69
N LYS A 153 32.79 12.36 26.01
CA LYS A 153 33.38 13.61 25.50
C LYS A 153 33.15 14.83 26.40
N ALA A 154 32.59 14.64 27.60
CA ALA A 154 32.47 15.74 28.55
C ALA A 154 33.86 16.13 29.10
N LYS A 155 33.96 17.34 29.68
CA LYS A 155 35.20 17.84 30.29
C LYS A 155 35.69 16.96 31.45
N SER A 156 34.76 16.37 32.20
CA SER A 156 35.04 15.45 33.30
C SER A 156 35.19 14.01 32.80
N SER A 157 36.14 13.26 33.35
CA SER A 157 36.36 11.85 33.01
C SER A 157 35.12 11.00 33.29
N LEU A 158 35.02 9.81 32.68
CA LEU A 158 33.88 8.91 32.89
C LEU A 158 33.81 8.41 34.34
N ILE A 159 34.95 8.20 34.99
CA ILE A 159 35.03 7.79 36.40
C ILE A 159 34.56 8.91 37.33
N GLU A 160 34.94 10.17 37.08
CA GLU A 160 34.41 11.31 37.83
C GLU A 160 32.90 11.43 37.68
N GLN A 161 32.37 11.26 36.46
CA GLN A 161 30.93 11.28 36.23
C GLN A 161 30.22 10.16 37.00
N PHE A 162 30.79 8.95 36.99
CA PHE A 162 30.28 7.81 37.74
C PHE A 162 30.26 8.10 39.25
N SER A 163 31.41 8.42 39.85
CA SER A 163 31.53 8.66 41.29
C SER A 163 30.64 9.82 41.77
N ASN A 164 30.54 10.90 40.98
CA ASN A 164 29.64 12.03 41.29
C ASN A 164 28.15 11.66 41.25
N LYS A 165 27.74 10.73 40.39
CA LYS A 165 26.35 10.27 40.31
C LYS A 165 26.02 9.24 41.40
N VAL A 166 26.98 8.36 41.72
CA VAL A 166 26.87 7.41 42.83
C VAL A 166 26.72 8.15 44.15
N SER A 167 27.50 9.20 44.42
CA SER A 167 27.42 9.96 45.68
C SER A 167 26.09 10.69 45.90
N ARG A 168 25.32 10.94 44.83
CA ARG A 168 24.01 11.62 44.88
C ARG A 168 22.82 10.65 44.83
N PHE A 169 23.08 9.35 44.88
CA PHE A 169 22.08 8.33 44.65
C PHE A 169 20.90 8.37 45.64
N SER A 170 21.16 8.46 46.95
CA SER A 170 20.09 8.46 47.97
C SER A 170 19.11 9.61 47.77
N ARG A 171 19.62 10.78 47.34
CA ARG A 171 18.78 11.94 47.02
C ARG A 171 17.95 11.72 45.75
N SER A 172 18.51 11.05 44.74
CA SER A 172 17.79 10.70 43.50
C SER A 172 16.60 9.78 43.77
N LEU A 173 16.74 8.81 44.69
CA LEU A 173 15.65 7.93 45.11
C LEU A 173 14.49 8.71 45.74
N VAL A 174 14.78 9.53 46.75
CA VAL A 174 13.76 10.33 47.46
C VAL A 174 13.06 11.29 46.50
N ASN A 175 13.83 12.00 45.67
CA ASN A 175 13.28 12.90 44.66
C ASN A 175 12.35 12.18 43.68
N ARG A 176 12.66 10.92 43.35
CA ARG A 176 11.83 10.12 42.47
C ARG A 176 10.53 9.73 43.15
N GLN A 177 10.60 9.18 44.37
CA GLN A 177 9.41 8.82 45.16
C GLN A 177 8.47 10.01 45.28
N ASN A 178 8.98 11.18 45.65
CA ASN A 178 8.20 12.41 45.76
C ASN A 178 7.53 12.82 44.44
N ARG A 179 8.22 12.67 43.29
CA ARG A 179 7.64 12.98 41.97
C ARG A 179 6.54 12.01 41.55
N THR A 180 6.55 10.79 42.08
CA THR A 180 5.64 9.71 41.65
C THR A 180 4.48 9.47 42.62
N GLN A 181 4.43 10.19 43.74
CA GLN A 181 3.36 10.08 44.75
C GLN A 181 1.96 10.40 44.20
N ASN A 182 1.86 11.35 43.26
CA ASN A 182 0.57 11.81 42.75
C ASN A 182 0.11 11.11 41.45
N VAL A 183 0.71 9.96 41.11
CA VAL A 183 0.38 9.23 39.87
C VAL A 183 -0.89 8.41 40.06
N THR A 184 -1.93 8.68 39.26
CA THR A 184 -3.16 7.89 39.27
C THR A 184 -3.00 6.67 38.37
N ARG A 185 -2.75 5.51 38.98
CA ARG A 185 -2.44 4.27 38.26
C ARG A 185 -3.67 3.59 37.65
N HIS A 186 -3.44 2.92 36.53
CA HIS A 186 -4.39 2.15 35.73
C HIS A 186 -3.78 0.81 35.26
N ASN A 187 -4.55 0.01 34.53
CA ASN A 187 -4.16 -1.29 33.99
C ASN A 187 -2.89 -1.26 33.10
N TYR A 188 -2.60 -0.14 32.44
CA TYR A 188 -1.42 0.04 31.57
C TYR A 188 -0.30 0.88 32.21
N SER A 189 -0.30 1.06 33.54
CA SER A 189 0.72 1.90 34.18
C SER A 189 2.12 1.29 34.20
N LYS A 190 2.23 -0.03 34.05
CA LYS A 190 3.50 -0.75 33.95
C LYS A 190 3.98 -0.70 32.51
N LEU A 191 5.27 -0.42 32.32
CA LEU A 191 5.85 -0.25 30.99
C LEU A 191 5.62 -1.46 30.07
N LEU A 192 5.66 -2.68 30.62
CA LEU A 192 5.41 -3.90 29.86
C LEU A 192 4.03 -3.92 29.22
N ASP A 193 2.99 -3.62 30.01
CA ASP A 193 1.60 -3.62 29.55
C ASP A 193 1.37 -2.48 28.56
N PHE A 194 1.93 -1.30 28.85
CA PHE A 194 1.89 -0.16 27.92
C PHE A 194 2.53 -0.49 26.56
N GLU A 195 3.75 -1.04 26.55
CA GLU A 195 4.44 -1.34 25.29
C GLU A 195 3.74 -2.48 24.53
N ARG A 196 3.22 -3.50 25.22
CA ARG A 196 2.42 -4.56 24.60
C ARG A 196 1.22 -3.99 23.87
N LEU A 197 0.45 -3.10 24.52
CA LEU A 197 -0.69 -2.42 23.90
C LEU A 197 -0.28 -1.61 22.66
N MET A 198 0.82 -0.85 22.74
CA MET A 198 1.30 -0.05 21.60
C MET A 198 1.74 -0.91 20.41
N TYR A 199 2.43 -2.03 20.67
CA TYR A 199 2.81 -2.97 19.63
C TYR A 199 1.60 -3.72 19.05
N LEU A 200 0.60 -4.05 19.87
CA LEU A 200 -0.63 -4.68 19.42
C LEU A 200 -1.41 -3.76 18.46
N ILE A 201 -1.58 -2.49 18.83
CA ILE A 201 -2.18 -1.47 17.94
C ILE A 201 -1.38 -1.36 16.63
N HIS A 202 -0.04 -1.33 16.71
CA HIS A 202 0.81 -1.29 15.52
C HIS A 202 0.59 -2.53 14.61
N LEU A 203 0.50 -3.73 15.17
CA LEU A 203 0.25 -4.95 14.42
C LEU A 203 -1.10 -4.92 13.71
N LEU A 204 -2.17 -4.57 14.42
CA LEU A 204 -3.52 -4.46 13.87
C LEU A 204 -3.60 -3.44 12.72
N LEU A 205 -2.89 -2.31 12.83
CA LEU A 205 -2.82 -1.29 11.79
C LEU A 205 -1.98 -1.70 10.58
N THR A 206 -0.95 -2.53 10.78
CA THR A 206 0.02 -2.92 9.74
C THR A 206 -0.43 -4.15 8.97
N TYR A 207 -1.16 -5.05 9.63
CA TYR A 207 -1.59 -6.33 9.09
C TYR A 207 -3.12 -6.48 9.24
N PRO A 208 -3.91 -5.83 8.36
CA PRO A 208 -5.37 -5.99 8.37
C PRO A 208 -5.76 -7.47 8.23
N GLY A 209 -6.64 -7.95 9.11
CA GLY A 209 -7.05 -9.37 9.15
C GLY A 209 -6.12 -10.30 9.92
N ILE A 210 -5.14 -9.77 10.66
CA ILE A 210 -4.33 -10.56 11.61
C ILE A 210 -5.21 -11.36 12.57
N GLY A 211 -4.89 -12.64 12.76
CA GLY A 211 -5.75 -13.64 13.38
C GLY A 211 -6.40 -14.58 12.36
N ASN A 212 -6.41 -14.23 11.06
CA ASN A 212 -6.87 -15.08 9.97
C ASN A 212 -5.97 -14.98 8.71
N LEU A 213 -4.76 -14.41 8.83
CA LEU A 213 -3.86 -14.21 7.69
C LEU A 213 -3.36 -15.54 7.15
N GLN A 214 -3.29 -16.60 7.96
CA GLN A 214 -2.94 -17.91 7.47
C GLN A 214 -3.88 -18.43 6.38
N ASN A 215 -5.14 -17.93 6.35
CA ASN A 215 -6.13 -18.28 5.33
C ASN A 215 -6.26 -17.17 4.27
N SER A 216 -6.30 -15.90 4.67
CA SER A 216 -6.54 -14.77 3.75
C SER A 216 -5.29 -14.32 2.98
N ASP A 217 -4.11 -14.31 3.62
CA ASP A 217 -2.82 -13.97 2.99
C ASP A 217 -1.65 -14.83 3.52
N PRO A 218 -1.56 -16.11 3.08
CA PRO A 218 -0.49 -17.01 3.50
C PRO A 218 0.91 -16.52 3.10
N LYS A 219 1.02 -15.63 2.09
CA LYS A 219 2.31 -15.10 1.62
C LYS A 219 2.93 -14.19 2.68
N THR A 220 2.12 -13.34 3.32
CA THR A 220 2.57 -12.45 4.40
C THR A 220 2.99 -13.24 5.64
N VAL A 221 2.23 -14.25 6.04
CA VAL A 221 2.59 -15.14 7.18
C VAL A 221 3.94 -15.81 6.93
N LYS A 222 4.14 -16.39 5.74
CA LYS A 222 5.40 -17.04 5.36
C LYS A 222 6.59 -16.07 5.36
N LYS A 223 6.38 -14.81 5.01
CA LYS A 223 7.42 -13.78 4.98
C LYS A 223 7.87 -13.36 6.38
N ILE A 224 6.96 -13.31 7.35
CA ILE A 224 7.24 -12.77 8.69
C ILE A 224 7.60 -13.88 9.68
N ILE A 225 6.79 -14.94 9.72
CA ILE A 225 6.94 -16.05 10.66
C ILE A 225 7.96 -17.07 10.15
N GLY A 226 7.90 -17.41 8.86
CA GLY A 226 8.73 -18.43 8.22
C GLY A 226 7.91 -19.58 7.62
N LYS A 227 8.59 -20.62 7.12
CA LYS A 227 7.94 -21.81 6.55
C LYS A 227 7.57 -22.81 7.66
N GLY A 228 6.38 -23.42 7.55
CA GLY A 228 6.00 -24.61 8.31
C GLY A 228 5.18 -24.38 9.59
N THR A 229 4.97 -23.14 10.01
CA THR A 229 4.14 -22.81 11.19
C THR A 229 2.67 -22.82 10.79
N LYS A 230 1.84 -23.58 11.53
CA LYS A 230 0.37 -23.53 11.48
C LYS A 230 -0.14 -23.04 12.82
N PHE A 231 -1.09 -22.12 12.81
CA PHE A 231 -1.75 -21.63 14.02
C PHE A 231 -3.11 -22.30 14.18
N GLN A 232 -3.42 -22.77 15.39
CA GLN A 232 -4.70 -23.39 15.69
C GLN A 232 -5.77 -22.35 15.99
N THR A 233 -5.37 -21.21 16.54
CA THR A 233 -6.28 -20.12 16.92
C THR A 233 -5.81 -18.78 16.36
N ALA A 234 -6.74 -17.82 16.26
CA ALA A 234 -6.42 -16.44 15.86
C ALA A 234 -5.44 -15.78 16.84
N LEU A 235 -5.57 -16.07 18.14
CA LEU A 235 -4.71 -15.54 19.18
C LEU A 235 -3.26 -16.05 19.04
N GLU A 236 -3.08 -17.33 18.74
CA GLU A 236 -1.74 -17.89 18.46
C GLU A 236 -1.06 -17.21 17.27
N GLU A 237 -1.81 -16.90 16.20
CA GLU A 237 -1.27 -16.15 15.05
C GLU A 237 -0.81 -14.75 15.50
N ILE A 238 -1.63 -14.04 16.27
CA ILE A 238 -1.29 -12.70 16.79
C ILE A 238 -0.05 -12.76 17.69
N CYS A 239 0.01 -13.72 18.61
CA CYS A 239 1.17 -13.94 19.48
C CYS A 239 2.44 -14.23 18.66
N GLY A 240 2.35 -15.11 17.64
CA GLY A 240 3.48 -15.40 16.75
C GLY A 240 3.99 -14.17 16.02
N PHE A 241 3.10 -13.28 15.57
CA PHE A 241 3.49 -11.99 14.99
C PHE A 241 4.11 -11.05 16.03
N MET A 242 3.56 -10.99 17.24
CA MET A 242 4.11 -10.19 18.35
C MET A 242 5.54 -10.61 18.69
N GLU A 243 5.84 -11.91 18.74
CA GLU A 243 7.18 -12.43 18.99
C GLU A 243 8.19 -11.99 17.93
N LYS A 244 7.79 -12.01 16.65
CA LYS A 244 8.68 -11.71 15.52
C LYS A 244 8.87 -10.22 15.28
N ILE A 245 7.80 -9.42 15.43
CA ILE A 245 7.81 -7.99 15.14
C ILE A 245 8.28 -7.17 16.34
N ALA A 246 7.81 -7.51 17.55
CA ALA A 246 8.17 -6.80 18.77
C ALA A 246 9.25 -7.56 19.55
N ASP A 247 8.87 -8.52 20.38
CA ASP A 247 9.72 -9.45 21.15
C ASP A 247 8.80 -10.41 21.91
N VAL A 248 9.29 -11.61 22.24
CA VAL A 248 8.54 -12.61 23.03
C VAL A 248 8.11 -12.10 24.42
N VAL A 249 8.79 -11.09 24.99
CA VAL A 249 8.36 -10.50 26.27
C VAL A 249 6.95 -9.88 26.21
N TYR A 250 6.46 -9.53 25.02
CA TYR A 250 5.12 -8.95 24.83
C TYR A 250 4.09 -9.97 24.33
N ALA A 251 4.51 -11.19 23.99
CA ALA A 251 3.67 -12.22 23.38
C ALA A 251 2.94 -13.10 24.42
N ASP A 252 2.49 -12.49 25.51
CA ASP A 252 1.69 -13.17 26.53
C ASP A 252 0.26 -13.37 26.01
N SER A 253 -0.18 -14.62 25.90
CA SER A 253 -1.45 -14.98 25.28
C SER A 253 -2.66 -14.43 26.05
N GLU A 254 -2.67 -14.56 27.38
CA GLU A 254 -3.77 -14.08 28.21
C GLU A 254 -3.83 -12.55 28.20
N ALA A 255 -2.68 -11.90 28.34
CA ALA A 255 -2.63 -10.45 28.37
C ALA A 255 -2.94 -9.81 26.99
N ILE A 256 -2.61 -10.48 25.88
CA ILE A 256 -3.02 -10.03 24.54
C ILE A 256 -4.54 -10.19 24.36
N ALA A 257 -5.14 -11.28 24.84
CA ALA A 257 -6.58 -11.47 24.78
C ALA A 257 -7.33 -10.35 25.53
N ASP A 258 -6.89 -10.04 26.75
CA ASP A 258 -7.41 -8.93 27.55
C ASP A 258 -7.24 -7.58 26.82
N ASP A 259 -6.08 -7.34 26.21
CA ASP A 259 -5.82 -6.11 25.47
C ASP A 259 -6.70 -5.99 24.21
N LEU A 260 -6.97 -7.09 23.50
CA LEU A 260 -7.87 -7.11 22.35
C LEU A 260 -9.30 -6.77 22.77
N GLN A 261 -9.80 -7.39 23.84
CA GLN A 261 -11.11 -7.07 24.40
C GLN A 261 -11.16 -5.60 24.84
N TRP A 262 -10.12 -5.11 25.51
CA TRP A 262 -10.05 -3.72 25.93
C TRP A 262 -10.05 -2.75 24.74
N LEU A 263 -9.31 -3.03 23.67
CA LEU A 263 -9.31 -2.23 22.46
C LEU A 263 -10.69 -2.18 21.80
N GLU A 264 -11.43 -3.29 21.81
CA GLU A 264 -12.78 -3.39 21.26
C GLU A 264 -13.77 -2.56 22.08
N GLU A 265 -13.78 -2.75 23.40
CA GLU A 265 -14.68 -2.03 24.31
C GLU A 265 -14.46 -0.51 24.32
N ASN A 266 -13.26 -0.05 23.97
CA ASN A 266 -12.91 1.37 23.90
C ASN A 266 -13.03 1.96 22.49
N GLY A 267 -13.52 1.18 21.53
CA GLY A 267 -13.76 1.61 20.15
C GLY A 267 -12.47 1.96 19.41
N ILE A 268 -11.36 1.29 19.70
CA ILE A 268 -10.14 1.35 18.88
C ILE A 268 -10.24 0.34 17.74
N ILE A 269 -10.78 -0.84 18.03
CA ILE A 269 -11.21 -1.83 17.04
C ILE A 269 -12.73 -2.01 17.15
N GLY A 270 -13.43 -2.21 16.03
CA GLY A 270 -14.90 -2.33 16.01
C GLY A 270 -15.66 -1.01 15.84
N PRO A 271 -17.01 -1.05 15.93
CA PRO A 271 -17.87 0.10 15.65
C PRO A 271 -17.64 1.26 16.64
N ALA A 272 -17.51 2.47 16.10
CA ALA A 272 -17.03 3.63 16.82
C ALA A 272 -18.11 4.34 17.65
N THR A 273 -17.76 4.75 18.88
CA THR A 273 -18.45 5.84 19.58
C THR A 273 -17.41 6.73 20.24
N LEU A 274 -17.07 7.86 19.60
CA LEU A 274 -16.02 8.78 20.05
C LEU A 274 -16.35 9.48 21.38
N GLN A 275 -17.61 9.45 21.82
CA GLN A 275 -18.07 10.12 23.04
C GLN A 275 -17.89 9.30 24.32
N ASN A 276 -17.62 7.99 24.22
CA ASN A 276 -17.45 7.17 25.41
C ASN A 276 -16.08 7.40 26.05
N ASP A 277 -16.08 7.55 27.38
CA ASP A 277 -14.88 7.57 28.19
C ASP A 277 -14.14 6.24 28.12
N LEU A 278 -12.81 6.33 28.23
CA LEU A 278 -11.97 5.12 28.25
C LEU A 278 -12.19 4.33 29.54
N LYS A 279 -12.47 3.03 29.41
CA LYS A 279 -12.65 2.09 30.52
C LYS A 279 -11.31 1.75 31.16
N LEU A 280 -10.86 2.58 32.09
CA LEU A 280 -9.60 2.39 32.81
C LEU A 280 -9.84 1.99 34.27
N THR A 281 -9.41 0.78 34.62
CA THR A 281 -9.48 0.24 35.98
C THR A 281 -8.35 0.80 36.84
N ARG A 282 -8.70 1.45 37.96
CA ARG A 282 -7.72 1.96 38.92
C ARG A 282 -6.94 0.80 39.54
N LYS A 283 -5.61 0.92 39.58
CA LYS A 283 -4.73 -0.05 40.23
C LYS A 283 -4.18 0.52 41.55
N PRO A 284 -3.95 -0.32 42.56
CA PRO A 284 -3.33 0.12 43.82
C PRO A 284 -1.89 0.59 43.58
N GLU A 285 -1.32 1.24 44.59
CA GLU A 285 0.11 1.51 44.62
C GLU A 285 0.91 0.20 44.53
N SER A 286 2.06 0.26 43.86
CA SER A 286 2.92 -0.88 43.58
C SER A 286 4.36 -0.39 43.47
N ASP A 287 5.31 -1.27 43.78
CA ASP A 287 6.73 -0.96 43.80
C ASP A 287 7.36 -0.79 42.41
N PHE A 288 6.62 -1.04 41.33
CA PHE A 288 7.18 -0.90 39.99
C PHE A 288 7.43 0.56 39.62
N PRO A 289 8.53 0.84 38.89
CA PRO A 289 8.89 2.21 38.57
C PRO A 289 8.01 2.81 37.45
N THR A 290 7.63 4.08 37.56
CA THR A 290 6.71 4.75 36.62
C THR A 290 7.41 5.35 35.37
N HIS A 291 6.63 5.50 34.29
CA HIS A 291 6.95 6.23 33.05
C HIS A 291 5.94 7.36 32.80
N SER A 292 6.14 8.12 31.73
CA SER A 292 5.32 9.29 31.35
C SER A 292 3.83 9.00 31.10
N TYR A 293 3.46 7.74 30.90
CA TYR A 293 2.07 7.31 30.69
C TYR A 293 1.61 6.32 31.77
N SER A 294 2.31 6.29 32.90
CA SER A 294 1.83 5.56 34.08
C SER A 294 0.66 6.27 34.75
N ASP A 295 0.54 7.57 34.50
CA ASP A 295 -0.56 8.39 35.00
C ASP A 295 -1.73 8.39 34.02
N ARG A 296 -2.93 8.49 34.57
CA ARG A 296 -4.19 8.32 33.84
C ARG A 296 -4.36 9.37 32.74
N GLU A 297 -4.11 10.64 33.04
CA GLU A 297 -4.32 11.74 32.09
C GLU A 297 -3.47 11.58 30.82
N PRO A 298 -2.11 11.47 30.88
CA PRO A 298 -1.30 11.31 29.68
C PRO A 298 -1.67 10.08 28.86
N PHE A 299 -2.04 8.99 29.53
CA PHE A 299 -2.47 7.77 28.86
C PHE A 299 -3.81 7.98 28.13
N GLN A 300 -4.80 8.60 28.78
CA GLN A 300 -6.10 8.90 28.16
C GLN A 300 -5.93 9.77 26.92
N ARG A 301 -5.17 10.87 27.02
CA ARG A 301 -4.86 11.75 25.88
C ARG A 301 -4.27 10.98 24.70
N LEU A 302 -3.28 10.13 24.97
CA LEU A 302 -2.62 9.33 23.94
C LEU A 302 -3.60 8.39 23.24
N ILE A 303 -4.38 7.63 24.00
CA ILE A 303 -5.33 6.66 23.41
C ILE A 303 -6.47 7.37 22.67
N GLN A 304 -7.02 8.45 23.22
CA GLN A 304 -8.04 9.25 22.52
C GLN A 304 -7.49 9.86 21.23
N THR A 305 -6.23 10.28 21.22
CA THR A 305 -5.54 10.73 20.00
C THR A 305 -5.48 9.62 18.96
N ILE A 306 -5.09 8.40 19.36
CA ILE A 306 -5.06 7.24 18.46
C ILE A 306 -6.46 6.95 17.93
N ARG A 307 -7.46 6.92 18.81
CA ARG A 307 -8.88 6.72 18.48
C ARG A 307 -9.36 7.72 17.43
N LEU A 308 -9.10 9.01 17.65
CA LEU A 308 -9.51 10.07 16.72
C LEU A 308 -8.82 9.94 15.35
N ILE A 309 -7.52 9.64 15.31
CA ILE A 309 -6.78 9.49 14.04
C ILE A 309 -7.28 8.28 13.23
N ILE A 310 -7.68 7.20 13.91
CA ILE A 310 -8.22 5.99 13.25
C ILE A 310 -9.60 6.28 12.65
N HIS A 311 -10.49 6.93 13.40
CA HIS A 311 -11.87 7.19 12.94
C HIS A 311 -11.99 8.39 12.01
N GLU A 312 -11.18 9.42 12.22
CA GLU A 312 -11.15 10.64 11.42
C GLU A 312 -9.73 10.94 10.92
N PRO A 313 -9.22 10.19 9.92
CA PRO A 313 -7.92 10.46 9.35
C PRO A 313 -7.92 11.75 8.53
N PHE A 314 -6.74 12.37 8.38
CA PHE A 314 -6.48 13.58 7.60
C PHE A 314 -7.18 14.86 8.11
N ILE A 315 -7.46 14.95 9.42
CA ILE A 315 -7.91 16.21 10.04
C ILE A 315 -6.90 17.33 9.75
N TRP A 316 -7.35 18.33 8.99
CA TRP A 316 -6.53 19.46 8.58
C TRP A 316 -7.37 20.68 8.26
N GLN A 317 -6.96 21.83 8.78
CA GLN A 317 -7.56 23.14 8.49
C GLN A 317 -6.54 24.07 7.84
N LYS A 318 -6.98 24.79 6.81
CA LYS A 318 -6.14 25.73 6.06
C LYS A 318 -5.74 26.89 6.97
N GLY A 319 -4.43 27.01 7.26
CA GLY A 319 -3.85 28.11 8.06
C GLY A 319 -3.32 27.69 9.44
N LEU A 320 -3.86 26.63 10.05
CA LEU A 320 -3.46 26.17 11.40
C LEU A 320 -2.30 25.16 11.36
N GLY A 321 -2.14 24.41 10.27
CA GLY A 321 -1.16 23.32 10.21
C GLY A 321 -1.67 22.03 10.87
N THR A 322 -0.91 20.94 10.72
CA THR A 322 -1.42 19.59 11.04
C THR A 322 -1.62 19.33 12.54
N LEU A 323 -0.65 19.69 13.38
CA LEU A 323 -0.74 19.46 14.83
C LEU A 323 -1.86 20.31 15.45
N ASP A 324 -1.91 21.59 15.11
CA ASP A 324 -2.89 22.52 15.69
C ASP A 324 -4.32 22.20 15.22
N SER A 325 -4.49 21.70 14.00
CA SER A 325 -5.80 21.17 13.53
C SER A 325 -6.25 19.97 14.36
N LEU A 326 -5.34 19.06 14.72
CA LEU A 326 -5.64 17.91 15.55
C LEU A 326 -6.00 18.32 16.98
N VAL A 327 -5.26 19.27 17.58
CA VAL A 327 -5.56 19.82 18.91
C VAL A 327 -6.94 20.48 18.92
N ALA A 328 -7.26 21.29 17.91
CA ALA A 328 -8.57 21.93 17.78
C ALA A 328 -9.70 20.89 17.71
N ARG A 329 -9.51 19.80 16.95
CA ARG A 329 -10.48 18.73 16.84
C ARG A 329 -10.66 17.94 18.15
N LEU A 330 -9.57 17.64 18.87
CA LEU A 330 -9.62 16.98 20.18
C LEU A 330 -10.43 17.80 21.20
N LYS A 331 -10.25 19.12 21.21
CA LYS A 331 -11.03 20.04 22.06
C LYS A 331 -12.50 20.10 21.66
N ALA A 332 -12.79 20.11 20.35
CA ALA A 332 -14.17 20.15 19.87
C ALA A 332 -15.00 18.91 20.27
N GLU A 333 -14.36 17.74 20.41
CA GLU A 333 -15.00 16.52 20.92
C GLU A 333 -15.00 16.41 22.46
N ASN A 334 -14.51 17.43 23.18
CA ASN A 334 -14.29 17.37 24.63
C ASN A 334 -13.45 16.17 25.08
N LEU A 335 -12.53 15.68 24.23
CA LEU A 335 -11.63 14.59 24.59
C LEU A 335 -10.51 15.08 25.52
N VAL A 336 -10.14 16.36 25.39
CA VAL A 336 -9.14 17.03 26.23
C VAL A 336 -9.65 18.44 26.56
N ASP A 337 -9.56 18.83 27.84
CA ASP A 337 -10.09 20.08 28.39
C ASP A 337 -9.02 21.17 28.60
N TYR A 338 -7.75 20.89 28.32
CA TYR A 338 -6.63 21.81 28.48
C TYR A 338 -5.79 21.99 27.21
N ASP A 339 -4.80 22.90 27.22
CA ASP A 339 -3.86 23.04 26.10
C ASP A 339 -2.82 21.91 26.08
N CYS A 340 -3.08 20.91 25.24
CA CYS A 340 -2.25 19.70 25.13
C CYS A 340 -1.26 19.73 23.97
N ARG A 341 -1.04 20.87 23.29
CA ARG A 341 -0.24 20.94 22.06
C ARG A 341 1.17 20.35 22.22
N ASP A 342 1.91 20.78 23.24
CA ASP A 342 3.27 20.31 23.47
C ASP A 342 3.34 18.86 23.96
N SER A 343 2.35 18.43 24.73
CA SER A 343 2.21 17.05 25.17
C SER A 343 1.93 16.14 23.96
N LEU A 344 0.99 16.53 23.09
CA LEU A 344 0.66 15.81 21.87
C LEU A 344 1.85 15.72 20.90
N ARG A 345 2.64 16.80 20.78
CA ARG A 345 3.90 16.77 20.02
C ARG A 345 4.85 15.70 20.58
N LYS A 346 5.01 15.64 21.91
CA LYS A 346 5.84 14.62 22.57
C LYS A 346 5.24 13.22 22.38
N ASP A 347 3.93 13.06 22.38
CA ASP A 347 3.25 11.79 22.13
C ASP A 347 3.55 11.29 20.71
N VAL A 348 3.50 12.18 19.71
CA VAL A 348 3.91 11.87 18.32
C VAL A 348 5.38 11.46 18.24
N GLU A 349 6.27 12.22 18.88
CA GLU A 349 7.72 12.02 18.83
C GLU A 349 8.20 10.78 19.59
N LYS A 350 7.59 10.48 20.74
CA LYS A 350 8.06 9.45 21.68
C LYS A 350 7.26 8.15 21.63
N VAL A 351 6.02 8.19 21.16
CA VAL A 351 5.14 7.01 21.10
C VAL A 351 4.68 6.73 19.68
N LEU A 352 3.85 7.60 19.09
CA LEU A 352 3.13 7.24 17.88
C LEU A 352 4.06 6.88 16.71
N LYS A 353 5.14 7.64 16.49
CA LYS A 353 6.16 7.30 15.48
C LYS A 353 7.11 6.17 15.93
N PRO A 354 7.68 6.19 17.15
CA PRO A 354 8.54 5.11 17.60
C PRO A 354 7.88 3.74 17.64
N TYR A 355 6.60 3.58 17.99
CA TYR A 355 5.93 2.28 17.95
C TYR A 355 5.37 1.92 16.57
N GLY A 356 5.35 2.87 15.62
CA GLY A 356 4.90 2.61 14.25
C GLY A 356 3.38 2.72 14.04
N ILE A 357 2.67 3.34 14.98
CA ILE A 357 1.25 3.69 14.86
C ILE A 357 1.08 4.77 13.77
N LEU A 358 2.00 5.74 13.75
CA LEU A 358 2.11 6.75 12.69
C LEU A 358 3.33 6.47 11.80
N PRO A 359 3.24 6.80 10.49
CA PRO A 359 4.37 6.64 9.59
C PRO A 359 5.54 7.56 9.96
N LYS A 360 6.76 7.13 9.60
CA LYS A 360 8.00 7.86 9.94
C LYS A 360 8.16 9.18 9.19
N PHE A 361 7.53 9.31 8.01
CA PHE A 361 7.64 10.52 7.20
C PHE A 361 6.86 11.70 7.80
N PRO A 362 7.24 12.96 7.51
CA PRO A 362 6.48 14.12 7.98
C PRO A 362 5.13 14.22 7.27
N MET A 363 4.05 14.30 8.06
CA MET A 363 2.68 14.45 7.59
C MET A 363 2.29 15.93 7.64
N LYS A 364 2.02 16.52 6.47
CA LYS A 364 1.73 17.96 6.33
C LYS A 364 0.24 18.29 6.20
N ARG A 365 -0.59 17.28 5.93
CA ARG A 365 -2.02 17.41 5.62
C ARG A 365 -2.83 16.44 6.49
N GLY A 366 -2.67 16.56 7.81
CA GLY A 366 -3.35 15.69 8.76
C GLY A 366 -2.62 14.36 9.00
N TYR A 367 -2.97 13.71 10.10
CA TYR A 367 -2.43 12.41 10.50
C TYR A 367 -3.34 11.28 10.02
N PHE A 368 -2.77 10.11 9.75
CA PHE A 368 -3.52 8.88 9.51
C PHE A 368 -2.72 7.68 10.07
N ALA A 369 -3.41 6.61 10.43
CA ALA A 369 -2.82 5.40 10.99
C ALA A 369 -3.33 4.17 10.23
N GLY A 370 -2.42 3.32 9.77
CA GLY A 370 -2.76 2.11 8.99
C GLY A 370 -3.44 2.40 7.63
N THR A 371 -4.06 1.37 7.06
CA THR A 371 -4.80 1.42 5.79
C THR A 371 -6.31 1.08 5.94
N ALA A 372 -6.82 1.21 7.16
CA ALA A 372 -8.20 1.00 7.63
C ALA A 372 -8.79 -0.41 7.45
N VAL A 373 -8.69 -1.03 6.28
CA VAL A 373 -9.27 -2.37 5.99
C VAL A 373 -8.45 -3.13 4.94
N LEU A 374 -7.91 -2.43 3.94
CA LEU A 374 -7.21 -3.04 2.81
C LEU A 374 -5.70 -2.96 3.01
N SER A 375 -4.95 -3.99 2.62
CA SER A 375 -3.50 -3.86 2.50
C SER A 375 -3.14 -2.75 1.51
N GLN A 376 -1.91 -2.21 1.57
CA GLN A 376 -1.46 -1.20 0.61
C GLN A 376 -1.63 -1.68 -0.86
N GLN A 377 -1.43 -2.97 -1.12
CA GLN A 377 -1.57 -3.53 -2.46
C GLN A 377 -3.03 -3.58 -2.92
N GLU A 378 -3.94 -4.02 -2.05
CA GLU A 378 -5.38 -4.04 -2.33
C GLU A 378 -5.94 -2.64 -2.49
N LEU A 379 -5.51 -1.70 -1.65
CA LEU A 379 -5.93 -0.30 -1.73
C LEU A 379 -5.51 0.33 -3.07
N VAL A 380 -4.30 0.03 -3.56
CA VAL A 380 -3.85 0.47 -4.89
C VAL A 380 -4.66 -0.19 -6.00
N LYS A 381 -5.00 -1.48 -5.89
CA LYS A 381 -5.86 -2.17 -6.86
C LYS A 381 -7.26 -1.56 -6.92
N VAL A 382 -7.90 -1.33 -5.76
CA VAL A 382 -9.21 -0.68 -5.68
C VAL A 382 -9.15 0.74 -6.25
N PHE A 383 -8.07 1.49 -5.96
CA PHE A 383 -7.86 2.80 -6.55
C PHE A 383 -7.79 2.76 -8.08
N GLN A 384 -7.10 1.78 -8.66
CA GLN A 384 -7.03 1.59 -10.11
C GLN A 384 -8.37 1.22 -10.74
N LEU A 385 -9.18 0.42 -10.05
CA LEU A 385 -10.55 0.09 -10.48
C LEU A 385 -11.42 1.36 -10.52
N LEU A 386 -11.38 2.16 -9.46
CA LEU A 386 -12.16 3.41 -9.35
C LEU A 386 -11.71 4.49 -10.36
N GLU A 387 -10.41 4.58 -10.68
CA GLU A 387 -9.90 5.50 -11.71
C GLU A 387 -10.52 5.23 -13.08
N THR A 388 -10.83 3.96 -13.35
CA THR A 388 -11.38 3.49 -14.62
C THR A 388 -12.87 3.80 -14.71
N GLU A 389 -13.63 3.54 -13.64
CA GLU A 389 -15.07 3.86 -13.56
C GLU A 389 -15.35 5.37 -13.57
N ALA A 390 -14.62 6.14 -12.75
CA ALA A 390 -14.90 7.57 -12.57
C ALA A 390 -14.67 8.40 -13.85
N ARG A 391 -13.79 7.95 -14.77
CA ARG A 391 -13.48 8.66 -16.02
C ARG A 391 -14.43 8.38 -17.17
N GLU A 392 -15.16 7.27 -17.15
CA GLU A 392 -16.02 6.84 -18.27
C GLU A 392 -17.50 7.20 -18.06
N PHE A 393 -18.00 7.22 -16.81
CA PHE A 393 -19.43 7.44 -16.54
C PHE A 393 -19.82 8.91 -16.31
N ASP A 394 -18.85 9.85 -16.25
CA ASP A 394 -19.08 11.28 -15.95
C ASP A 394 -19.99 11.53 -14.72
N ASP A 395 -20.10 10.56 -13.80
CA ASP A 395 -20.87 10.70 -12.57
C ASP A 395 -20.16 11.70 -11.63
N PRO A 396 -20.73 12.88 -11.37
CA PRO A 396 -20.09 13.90 -10.56
C PRO A 396 -19.81 13.44 -9.12
N VAL A 397 -20.65 12.56 -8.58
CA VAL A 397 -20.53 12.03 -7.21
C VAL A 397 -19.39 11.02 -7.16
N ALA A 398 -19.36 10.06 -8.09
CA ALA A 398 -18.26 9.10 -8.20
C ALA A 398 -16.91 9.80 -8.48
N LEU A 399 -16.90 10.85 -9.31
CA LEU A 399 -15.72 11.65 -9.61
C LEU A 399 -15.22 12.44 -8.39
N GLN A 400 -16.13 12.97 -7.57
CA GLN A 400 -15.77 13.63 -6.31
C GLN A 400 -15.17 12.64 -5.30
N VAL A 401 -15.79 11.47 -5.14
CA VAL A 401 -15.29 10.40 -4.28
C VAL A 401 -13.92 9.92 -4.76
N TYR A 402 -13.75 9.70 -6.07
CA TYR A 402 -12.48 9.34 -6.68
C TYR A 402 -11.40 10.40 -6.45
N ASN A 403 -11.69 11.68 -6.70
CA ASN A 403 -10.72 12.76 -6.50
C ASN A 403 -10.29 12.89 -5.04
N THR A 404 -11.24 12.74 -4.10
CA THR A 404 -10.95 12.70 -2.67
C THR A 404 -10.06 11.52 -2.32
N PHE A 405 -10.35 10.33 -2.87
CA PHE A 405 -9.58 9.13 -2.65
C PHE A 405 -8.17 9.24 -3.25
N LYS A 406 -8.05 9.80 -4.46
CA LYS A 406 -6.77 10.10 -5.13
C LYS A 406 -5.89 11.03 -4.28
N GLU A 407 -6.44 12.16 -3.81
CA GLU A 407 -5.68 13.11 -2.99
C GLU A 407 -5.17 12.44 -1.70
N ARG A 408 -6.00 11.59 -1.07
CA ARG A 408 -5.60 10.82 0.11
C ARG A 408 -4.50 9.81 -0.19
N MET A 409 -4.60 9.08 -1.31
CA MET A 409 -3.57 8.10 -1.74
C MET A 409 -2.22 8.76 -2.05
N GLU A 410 -2.24 9.93 -2.69
CA GLU A 410 -1.05 10.74 -2.96
C GLU A 410 -0.45 11.30 -1.65
N THR A 411 -1.29 11.82 -0.76
CA THR A 411 -0.87 12.34 0.55
C THR A 411 -0.26 11.25 1.44
N ALA A 412 -0.83 10.04 1.40
CA ALA A 412 -0.32 8.85 2.10
C ALA A 412 0.93 8.24 1.42
N LYS A 413 1.32 8.73 0.23
CA LYS A 413 2.44 8.24 -0.59
C LYS A 413 2.30 6.78 -1.03
N PHE A 414 1.06 6.29 -1.17
CA PHE A 414 0.81 4.92 -1.62
C PHE A 414 0.89 4.78 -3.14
N VAL A 415 0.65 5.86 -3.89
CA VAL A 415 0.67 5.89 -5.37
C VAL A 415 1.65 6.95 -5.83
N GLN A 416 2.45 6.60 -6.85
CA GLN A 416 3.19 7.58 -7.65
C GLN A 416 2.36 7.85 -8.91
N SER A 417 2.19 9.13 -9.25
CA SER A 417 1.27 9.66 -10.27
C SER A 417 1.55 9.25 -11.73
N THR A 418 2.33 8.18 -11.96
CA THR A 418 2.82 7.77 -13.29
C THR A 418 2.90 6.24 -13.46
N ARG A 419 1.87 5.48 -13.10
CA ARG A 419 1.77 4.05 -13.48
C ARG A 419 0.95 3.88 -14.77
N TYR A 420 1.40 2.96 -15.63
CA TYR A 420 0.79 2.69 -16.94
C TYR A 420 -0.56 1.97 -16.77
N PRO A 421 -1.64 2.40 -17.46
CA PRO A 421 -2.95 1.78 -17.32
C PRO A 421 -3.00 0.43 -18.06
N VAL A 422 -3.16 -0.67 -17.34
CA VAL A 422 -3.11 -2.04 -17.90
C VAL A 422 -4.48 -2.54 -18.41
N ARG A 423 -5.59 -2.09 -17.81
CA ARG A 423 -6.98 -2.51 -18.12
C ARG A 423 -7.90 -1.30 -18.37
N GLY A 424 -8.93 -1.44 -19.21
CA GLY A 424 -10.08 -0.53 -19.33
C GLY A 424 -11.38 -1.33 -19.48
N ILE A 425 -12.37 -1.18 -18.57
CA ILE A 425 -13.48 -2.17 -18.42
C ILE A 425 -14.74 -1.57 -17.76
N HIS A 426 -15.96 -1.99 -18.22
CA HIS A 426 -17.04 -2.42 -17.30
C HIS A 426 -18.07 -3.48 -17.83
N HIS A 427 -18.18 -4.60 -17.08
CA HIS A 427 -19.26 -5.62 -16.84
C HIS A 427 -19.87 -6.57 -17.93
N ARG A 428 -19.39 -7.83 -17.94
CA ARG A 428 -20.15 -9.10 -17.76
C ARG A 428 -19.17 -10.26 -17.47
N LYS A 429 -19.56 -11.28 -16.70
CA LYS A 429 -18.72 -12.49 -16.46
C LYS A 429 -18.60 -13.28 -17.76
N MET A 430 -17.37 -13.64 -18.12
CA MET A 430 -17.05 -14.56 -19.21
C MET A 430 -16.98 -15.96 -18.62
N ASP A 431 -17.76 -16.92 -19.13
CA ASP A 431 -17.72 -18.30 -18.63
C ASP A 431 -16.39 -18.96 -19.00
N SER A 432 -15.51 -19.07 -18.01
CA SER A 432 -14.15 -19.59 -18.17
C SER A 432 -14.07 -21.10 -18.36
N GLU A 433 -15.17 -21.83 -18.16
CA GLU A 433 -15.19 -23.31 -18.13
C GLU A 433 -15.06 -23.95 -19.52
N ILE A 434 -15.33 -23.23 -20.61
CA ILE A 434 -15.38 -23.78 -22.00
C ILE A 434 -14.10 -23.49 -22.82
N LEU A 435 -13.13 -22.73 -22.31
CA LEU A 435 -11.94 -22.28 -23.07
C LEU A 435 -10.72 -23.24 -22.96
N SER A 436 -9.79 -23.19 -23.92
CA SER A 436 -8.54 -23.98 -23.87
C SER A 436 -7.54 -23.44 -22.83
N GLU A 437 -6.65 -24.30 -22.29
CA GLU A 437 -5.63 -23.90 -21.30
C GLU A 437 -4.64 -22.84 -21.81
N SER A 438 -4.40 -22.78 -23.12
CA SER A 438 -3.54 -21.78 -23.77
C SER A 438 -4.24 -20.45 -24.06
N SER A 439 -5.54 -20.33 -23.82
CA SER A 439 -6.29 -19.10 -24.08
C SER A 439 -5.78 -17.95 -23.22
N LEU A 440 -5.58 -16.79 -23.84
CA LEU A 440 -5.19 -15.57 -23.13
C LEU A 440 -6.23 -15.16 -22.09
N ALA A 441 -7.50 -15.49 -22.32
CA ALA A 441 -8.58 -15.25 -21.36
C ALA A 441 -8.43 -16.04 -20.04
N ARG A 442 -7.73 -17.21 -20.04
CA ARG A 442 -7.41 -17.98 -18.82
C ARG A 442 -6.09 -17.56 -18.16
N ASN A 443 -5.20 -16.87 -18.88
CA ASN A 443 -3.84 -16.52 -18.45
C ASN A 443 -3.64 -14.98 -18.34
N THR A 444 -4.67 -14.26 -17.89
CA THR A 444 -4.68 -12.79 -17.86
C THR A 444 -3.55 -12.17 -17.04
N GLU A 445 -3.13 -12.79 -15.93
CA GLU A 445 -2.01 -12.31 -15.11
C GLU A 445 -0.69 -12.23 -15.89
N GLN A 446 -0.43 -13.19 -16.79
CA GLN A 446 0.78 -13.19 -17.64
C GLN A 446 0.72 -12.08 -18.69
N VAL A 447 -0.46 -11.85 -19.26
CA VAL A 447 -0.68 -10.76 -20.25
C VAL A 447 -0.50 -9.40 -19.59
N GLU A 448 -1.01 -9.20 -18.37
CA GLU A 448 -0.85 -7.96 -17.62
C GLU A 448 0.61 -7.64 -17.30
N GLN A 449 1.37 -8.65 -16.85
CA GLN A 449 2.79 -8.49 -16.60
C GLN A 449 3.54 -8.14 -17.89
N ALA A 450 3.15 -8.72 -19.03
CA ALA A 450 3.74 -8.40 -20.32
C ALA A 450 3.42 -6.95 -20.76
N ILE A 451 2.20 -6.48 -20.53
CA ILE A 451 1.79 -5.09 -20.81
C ILE A 451 2.58 -4.10 -19.96
N GLU A 452 2.63 -4.32 -18.64
CA GLU A 452 3.31 -3.42 -17.69
C GLU A 452 4.81 -3.31 -17.99
N ASN A 453 5.43 -4.43 -18.39
CA ASN A 453 6.85 -4.48 -18.70
C ASN A 453 7.17 -4.19 -20.18
N GLY A 454 6.17 -3.94 -21.03
CA GLY A 454 6.35 -3.72 -22.47
C GLY A 454 7.05 -4.89 -23.18
N GLN A 455 6.73 -6.12 -22.77
CA GLN A 455 7.33 -7.34 -23.27
C GLN A 455 6.68 -7.80 -24.58
N LEU A 456 7.50 -8.33 -25.49
CA LEU A 456 7.01 -8.90 -26.74
C LEU A 456 6.36 -10.27 -26.49
N LEU A 457 5.15 -10.48 -27.01
CA LEU A 457 4.43 -11.74 -26.97
C LEU A 457 4.31 -12.36 -28.36
N GLN A 458 4.37 -13.69 -28.44
CA GLN A 458 4.05 -14.44 -29.65
C GLN A 458 2.69 -15.12 -29.45
N LEU A 459 1.72 -14.77 -30.28
CA LEU A 459 0.33 -15.19 -30.16
C LEU A 459 -0.10 -15.98 -31.41
N GLU A 460 -1.14 -16.79 -31.23
CA GLU A 460 -1.83 -17.52 -32.28
C GLU A 460 -3.32 -17.14 -32.24
N SER A 461 -3.90 -16.82 -33.41
CA SER A 461 -5.32 -16.46 -33.52
C SER A 461 -6.17 -17.68 -33.91
N LEU A 462 -7.34 -17.84 -33.29
CA LEU A 462 -8.38 -18.80 -33.69
C LEU A 462 -9.21 -18.29 -34.89
N SER A 463 -8.58 -17.62 -35.84
CA SER A 463 -9.15 -17.23 -37.14
C SER A 463 -8.73 -18.23 -38.23
N ASP A 464 -9.41 -18.21 -39.38
CA ASP A 464 -9.11 -19.12 -40.49
C ASP A 464 -7.60 -19.06 -40.83
N ASN A 465 -6.95 -20.23 -40.85
CA ASN A 465 -5.49 -20.47 -41.02
C ASN A 465 -4.56 -20.33 -39.79
N HIS A 466 -5.08 -20.09 -38.57
CA HIS A 466 -4.29 -20.05 -37.33
C HIS A 466 -2.95 -19.28 -37.43
N PRO A 467 -2.96 -18.00 -37.85
CA PRO A 467 -1.72 -17.27 -38.07
C PRO A 467 -0.99 -17.03 -36.74
N VAL A 468 0.29 -17.38 -36.69
CA VAL A 468 1.21 -17.06 -35.59
C VAL A 468 1.86 -15.71 -35.84
N PHE A 469 1.92 -14.85 -34.82
CA PHE A 469 2.47 -13.51 -34.96
C PHE A 469 3.06 -12.93 -33.67
N CYS A 470 3.98 -11.97 -33.78
CA CYS A 470 4.56 -11.28 -32.63
C CYS A 470 3.96 -9.89 -32.43
N VAL A 471 3.61 -9.57 -31.18
CA VAL A 471 2.98 -8.30 -30.80
C VAL A 471 3.53 -7.72 -29.50
N TYR A 472 3.52 -6.39 -29.40
CA TYR A 472 3.55 -5.70 -28.13
C TYR A 472 2.11 -5.53 -27.62
N PRO A 473 1.73 -6.16 -26.50
CA PRO A 473 0.43 -5.92 -25.90
C PRO A 473 0.43 -4.52 -25.26
N LEU A 474 -0.66 -3.77 -25.47
CA LEU A 474 -0.78 -2.38 -25.04
C LEU A 474 -1.85 -2.20 -23.96
N GLN A 475 -3.03 -2.80 -24.12
CA GLN A 475 -4.13 -2.66 -23.17
C GLN A 475 -5.14 -3.78 -23.34
N ILE A 476 -5.76 -4.23 -22.25
CA ILE A 476 -6.96 -5.07 -22.31
C ILE A 476 -8.19 -4.15 -22.22
N ILE A 477 -9.09 -4.23 -23.20
CA ILE A 477 -10.26 -3.36 -23.35
C ILE A 477 -11.52 -4.21 -23.39
N PHE A 478 -12.58 -3.76 -22.72
CA PHE A 478 -13.92 -4.33 -22.87
C PHE A 478 -14.77 -3.50 -23.82
N TYR A 479 -15.33 -4.13 -24.84
CA TYR A 479 -16.19 -3.47 -25.83
C TYR A 479 -17.28 -4.44 -26.29
N ASN A 480 -18.51 -3.95 -26.43
CA ASN A 480 -19.65 -4.71 -26.98
C ASN A 480 -19.75 -6.17 -26.47
N MET A 481 -19.83 -6.31 -25.13
CA MET A 481 -19.91 -7.59 -24.38
C MET A 481 -18.69 -8.52 -24.44
N ASN A 482 -17.59 -8.13 -25.08
CA ASN A 482 -16.41 -8.97 -25.24
C ASN A 482 -15.13 -8.27 -24.77
N TRP A 483 -14.12 -9.09 -24.45
CA TRP A 483 -12.78 -8.63 -24.10
C TRP A 483 -11.88 -8.62 -25.32
N TYR A 484 -11.10 -7.57 -25.48
CA TYR A 484 -10.15 -7.38 -26.57
C TYR A 484 -8.76 -7.10 -26.01
N LEU A 485 -7.75 -7.69 -26.64
CA LEU A 485 -6.38 -7.27 -26.48
C LEU A 485 -6.07 -6.21 -27.54
N GLY A 486 -5.75 -5.00 -27.09
CA GLY A 486 -5.12 -3.97 -27.89
C GLY A 486 -3.63 -4.23 -28.01
N PHE A 487 -3.10 -4.26 -29.22
CA PHE A 487 -1.70 -4.59 -29.47
C PHE A 487 -1.12 -3.85 -30.68
N GLU A 488 0.21 -3.90 -30.79
CA GLU A 488 0.95 -3.47 -31.97
C GLU A 488 1.78 -4.61 -32.56
N ARG A 489 1.69 -4.84 -33.87
CA ARG A 489 2.44 -5.87 -34.59
C ARG A 489 3.94 -5.52 -34.64
N TYR A 490 4.80 -6.48 -34.26
CA TYR A 490 6.25 -6.26 -34.18
C TYR A 490 6.99 -6.60 -35.49
N ASP A 491 6.55 -7.63 -36.20
CA ASP A 491 7.20 -8.22 -37.37
C ASP A 491 6.24 -8.44 -38.56
N GLY A 492 6.83 -8.81 -39.71
CA GLY A 492 6.12 -9.03 -40.98
C GLY A 492 5.75 -7.76 -41.76
N GLU A 493 4.94 -7.93 -42.80
CA GLU A 493 4.44 -6.83 -43.65
C GLU A 493 3.53 -5.85 -42.88
N ASN A 494 2.95 -6.31 -41.77
CA ASN A 494 2.06 -5.55 -40.89
C ASN A 494 2.78 -4.89 -39.71
N LYS A 495 4.11 -4.78 -39.74
CA LYS A 495 4.89 -4.15 -38.67
C LYS A 495 4.37 -2.73 -38.35
N GLY A 496 4.08 -2.47 -37.08
CA GLY A 496 3.55 -1.21 -36.57
C GLY A 496 2.03 -1.06 -36.71
N LEU A 497 1.31 -2.09 -37.18
CA LEU A 497 -0.15 -2.10 -37.22
C LEU A 497 -0.71 -2.21 -35.80
N LEU A 498 -1.58 -1.28 -35.44
CA LEU A 498 -2.35 -1.29 -34.21
C LEU A 498 -3.66 -2.05 -34.41
N GLY A 499 -3.97 -3.00 -33.53
CA GLY A 499 -5.13 -3.85 -33.68
C GLY A 499 -5.83 -4.14 -32.36
N LEU A 500 -7.11 -4.50 -32.46
CA LEU A 500 -7.91 -5.06 -31.38
C LEU A 500 -8.35 -6.44 -31.82
N GLU A 501 -8.09 -7.44 -30.98
CA GLU A 501 -8.56 -8.79 -31.22
C GLU A 501 -9.15 -9.39 -29.95
N ARG A 502 -10.20 -10.18 -30.14
CA ARG A 502 -10.91 -10.83 -29.04
C ARG A 502 -9.97 -11.69 -28.20
N LEU A 503 -9.94 -11.43 -26.91
CA LEU A 503 -9.01 -12.05 -25.95
C LEU A 503 -9.19 -13.58 -25.86
N ASP A 504 -10.42 -14.07 -26.03
CA ASP A 504 -10.76 -15.49 -26.07
C ASP A 504 -10.39 -16.19 -27.38
N ARG A 505 -10.16 -15.42 -28.45
CA ARG A 505 -9.69 -15.95 -29.74
C ARG A 505 -8.17 -15.98 -29.87
N LEU A 506 -7.46 -15.51 -28.85
CA LEU A 506 -6.00 -15.48 -28.82
C LEU A 506 -5.48 -16.59 -27.91
N LEU A 507 -4.52 -17.35 -28.43
CA LEU A 507 -3.80 -18.39 -27.72
C LEU A 507 -2.32 -18.03 -27.58
N PHE A 508 -1.71 -18.46 -26.47
CA PHE A 508 -0.27 -18.62 -26.44
C PHE A 508 0.13 -19.79 -27.33
N ASN A 509 1.11 -19.59 -28.22
CA ASN A 509 1.58 -20.66 -29.10
C ASN A 509 2.14 -21.83 -28.27
N GLN A 510 1.50 -23.00 -28.38
CA GLN A 510 1.77 -24.20 -27.56
C GLN A 510 2.99 -25.03 -27.98
N ALA A 511 3.71 -24.69 -29.06
CA ALA A 511 5.00 -25.32 -29.38
C ALA A 511 6.10 -25.06 -28.30
N LEU A 512 5.75 -24.32 -27.24
CA LEU A 512 6.60 -23.85 -26.15
C LEU A 512 6.27 -24.48 -24.78
N SER A 513 5.42 -25.50 -24.72
CA SER A 513 5.03 -26.19 -23.47
C SER A 513 6.10 -27.13 -22.87
N GLN A 514 7.30 -27.22 -23.46
CA GLN A 514 8.43 -28.01 -22.96
C GLN A 514 9.56 -27.16 -22.33
N GLY A 515 9.22 -26.24 -21.42
CA GLY A 515 10.16 -25.78 -20.39
C GLY A 515 11.34 -24.92 -20.83
N ARG A 516 11.29 -24.27 -21.99
CA ARG A 516 12.21 -23.16 -22.33
C ARG A 516 11.43 -21.85 -22.41
N LEU A 517 11.77 -20.92 -21.51
CA LEU A 517 11.36 -19.51 -21.57
C LEU A 517 11.54 -18.97 -23.00
N PRO A 518 10.61 -18.16 -23.54
CA PRO A 518 10.70 -17.70 -24.92
C PRO A 518 11.98 -16.88 -25.12
N LEU A 519 12.73 -17.23 -26.17
CA LEU A 519 13.82 -16.46 -26.77
C LEU A 519 13.37 -15.14 -27.43
N ALA A 520 12.27 -14.53 -26.95
CA ALA A 520 11.94 -13.11 -27.10
C ALA A 520 12.20 -12.32 -25.79
N ALA A 521 12.66 -12.99 -24.73
CA ALA A 521 13.12 -12.40 -23.49
C ALA A 521 14.38 -11.55 -23.73
N GLY A 522 14.18 -10.25 -23.93
CA GLY A 522 15.27 -9.27 -23.99
C GLY A 522 14.92 -7.97 -24.71
N LYS A 523 13.92 -7.98 -25.60
CA LYS A 523 13.44 -6.75 -26.27
C LYS A 523 12.23 -6.20 -25.55
N ALA A 524 12.49 -5.58 -24.40
CA ALA A 524 11.50 -4.72 -23.75
C ALA A 524 11.43 -3.39 -24.49
N ARG A 525 10.21 -2.92 -24.73
CA ARG A 525 9.98 -1.60 -25.32
C ARG A 525 10.42 -0.50 -24.35
N SER A 526 10.90 0.63 -24.87
CA SER A 526 11.29 1.76 -24.02
C SER A 526 10.08 2.34 -23.28
N ARG A 527 10.30 2.87 -22.06
CA ARG A 527 9.26 3.49 -21.23
C ARG A 527 8.53 4.68 -21.89
N HIS A 528 9.09 5.26 -22.95
CA HIS A 528 8.44 6.35 -23.71
C HIS A 528 7.65 5.86 -24.93
N ALA A 529 8.06 4.74 -25.55
CA ALA A 529 7.39 4.23 -26.75
C ALA A 529 6.07 3.48 -26.42
N GLN A 530 6.00 2.83 -25.26
CA GLN A 530 4.82 2.09 -24.82
C GLN A 530 3.59 3.02 -24.57
N PRO A 531 3.70 4.15 -23.84
CA PRO A 531 2.60 5.12 -23.71
C PRO A 531 2.23 5.82 -25.02
N LYS A 532 3.22 6.12 -25.89
CA LYS A 532 2.95 6.73 -27.19
C LYS A 532 2.07 5.85 -28.05
N SER A 533 2.38 4.56 -28.12
CA SER A 533 1.64 3.60 -28.95
C SER A 533 0.25 3.32 -28.38
N LEU A 534 0.11 3.32 -27.04
CA LEU A 534 -1.20 3.27 -26.39
C LEU A 534 -2.06 4.49 -26.74
N ASN A 535 -1.52 5.71 -26.65
CA ASN A 535 -2.27 6.91 -27.02
C ASN A 535 -2.71 6.89 -28.49
N GLN A 536 -1.87 6.33 -29.38
CA GLN A 536 -2.24 6.11 -30.78
C GLN A 536 -3.37 5.09 -30.93
N LEU A 537 -3.29 3.96 -30.23
CA LEU A 537 -4.37 2.96 -30.19
C LEU A 537 -5.69 3.56 -29.69
N ILE A 538 -5.63 4.30 -28.58
CA ILE A 538 -6.78 5.01 -27.99
C ILE A 538 -7.40 5.97 -28.99
N THR A 539 -6.57 6.77 -29.65
CA THR A 539 -7.05 7.70 -30.68
C THR A 539 -7.74 6.96 -31.82
N LEU A 540 -7.18 5.84 -32.28
CA LEU A 540 -7.76 5.07 -33.38
C LEU A 540 -9.12 4.47 -33.02
N TYR A 541 -9.26 3.78 -31.88
CA TYR A 541 -10.54 3.15 -31.54
C TYR A 541 -11.60 4.17 -31.13
N GLN A 542 -11.24 5.27 -30.46
CA GLN A 542 -12.21 6.34 -30.12
C GLN A 542 -12.73 7.08 -31.35
N CYS A 543 -11.93 7.12 -32.43
CA CYS A 543 -12.29 7.80 -33.67
C CYS A 543 -12.88 6.86 -34.74
N SER A 544 -12.89 5.55 -34.51
CA SER A 544 -13.42 4.54 -35.44
C SER A 544 -14.85 4.15 -35.06
N GLY A 545 -15.56 3.49 -35.98
CA GLY A 545 -16.93 3.02 -35.77
C GLY A 545 -17.09 1.79 -34.87
N GLY A 546 -15.97 1.18 -34.44
CA GLY A 546 -15.94 -0.05 -33.67
C GLY A 546 -14.52 -0.56 -33.48
N THR A 547 -14.39 -1.87 -33.27
CA THR A 547 -13.11 -2.54 -32.95
C THR A 547 -12.22 -2.77 -34.17
N TYR A 548 -12.72 -2.57 -35.40
CA TYR A 548 -11.92 -2.73 -36.61
C TYR A 548 -11.11 -1.46 -36.93
N LEU A 549 -9.79 -1.52 -36.73
CA LEU A 549 -8.88 -0.37 -36.91
C LEU A 549 -8.18 -0.36 -38.29
N GLY A 550 -8.68 -1.14 -39.25
CA GLY A 550 -8.05 -1.34 -40.55
C GLY A 550 -6.90 -2.36 -40.53
N ASN A 551 -6.43 -2.73 -41.72
CA ASN A 551 -5.38 -3.73 -41.93
C ASN A 551 -4.08 -3.15 -42.49
N ASN A 552 -3.98 -1.82 -42.66
CA ASN A 552 -2.83 -1.17 -43.28
C ASN A 552 -2.15 -0.18 -42.32
N PRO A 553 -0.89 -0.43 -41.90
CA PRO A 553 -0.19 0.44 -40.96
C PRO A 553 0.07 1.85 -41.54
N LYS A 554 0.24 1.99 -42.86
CA LYS A 554 0.44 3.30 -43.50
C LYS A 554 -0.81 4.17 -43.38
N HIS A 555 -2.00 3.59 -43.57
CA HIS A 555 -3.25 4.31 -43.43
C HIS A 555 -3.49 4.76 -41.98
N GLN A 556 -3.16 3.92 -40.99
CA GLN A 556 -3.22 4.30 -39.57
C GLN A 556 -2.28 5.47 -39.26
N GLN A 557 -1.04 5.43 -39.76
CA GLN A 557 -0.09 6.53 -39.57
C GLN A 557 -0.52 7.82 -40.25
N GLN A 558 -1.13 7.75 -41.44
CA GLN A 558 -1.71 8.91 -42.12
C GLN A 558 -2.84 9.55 -41.30
N TYR A 559 -3.72 8.74 -40.71
CA TYR A 559 -4.80 9.23 -39.85
C TYR A 559 -4.29 9.81 -38.52
N LEU A 560 -3.22 9.24 -37.96
CA LEU A 560 -2.57 9.73 -36.74
C LEU A 560 -1.63 10.92 -36.96
N SER A 561 -1.42 11.33 -38.21
CA SER A 561 -0.55 12.47 -38.56
C SER A 561 -1.12 13.79 -38.04
N GLN A 562 -0.24 14.71 -37.67
CA GLN A 562 -0.65 16.08 -37.34
C GLN A 562 -1.04 16.88 -38.60
N ASP A 563 -0.58 16.46 -39.77
CA ASP A 563 -0.92 17.06 -41.06
C ASP A 563 -2.37 16.72 -41.46
N VAL A 564 -3.19 17.74 -41.68
CA VAL A 564 -4.60 17.59 -42.09
C VAL A 564 -4.69 16.98 -43.50
N SER A 565 -3.78 17.33 -44.41
CA SER A 565 -3.79 16.83 -45.79
C SER A 565 -3.54 15.32 -45.85
N GLN A 566 -2.73 14.77 -44.94
CA GLN A 566 -2.51 13.32 -44.86
C GLN A 566 -3.70 12.60 -44.23
N ARG A 567 -4.37 13.23 -43.26
CA ARG A 567 -5.56 12.67 -42.61
C ARG A 567 -6.74 12.59 -43.56
N GLU A 568 -6.99 13.64 -44.34
CA GLU A 568 -8.09 13.71 -45.31
C GLU A 568 -8.00 12.62 -46.40
N LYS A 569 -6.80 12.11 -46.72
CA LYS A 569 -6.62 11.01 -47.69
C LYS A 569 -7.19 9.68 -47.22
N VAL A 570 -7.33 9.49 -45.90
CA VAL A 570 -7.79 8.24 -45.28
C VAL A 570 -9.04 8.46 -44.42
N GLU A 571 -9.65 9.64 -44.52
CA GLU A 571 -10.89 10.02 -43.85
C GLU A 571 -12.04 10.00 -44.86
N VAL A 572 -13.17 9.41 -44.46
CA VAL A 572 -14.39 9.38 -45.26
C VAL A 572 -15.49 10.14 -44.55
N THR A 573 -16.24 10.91 -45.33
CA THR A 573 -17.43 11.60 -44.85
C THR A 573 -18.66 10.74 -45.11
N ILE A 574 -19.34 10.39 -44.03
CA ILE A 574 -20.60 9.64 -44.05
C ILE A 574 -21.72 10.64 -43.83
N GLU A 575 -22.72 10.62 -44.70
CA GLU A 575 -23.91 11.49 -44.57
C GLU A 575 -25.16 10.62 -44.41
N LEU A 576 -25.83 10.81 -43.27
CA LEU A 576 -27.09 10.20 -42.90
C LEU A 576 -28.19 11.27 -42.88
N TRP A 577 -29.36 10.94 -43.41
CA TRP A 577 -30.57 11.75 -43.22
C TRP A 577 -31.50 11.06 -42.24
N LEU A 578 -32.00 11.79 -41.25
CA LEU A 578 -32.76 11.28 -40.12
C LEU A 578 -34.16 11.91 -40.10
N ASN A 579 -35.14 11.12 -39.67
CA ASN A 579 -36.46 11.64 -39.35
C ASN A 579 -36.46 12.40 -38.00
N ASP A 580 -37.57 13.03 -37.65
CA ASP A 580 -37.68 13.82 -36.41
C ASP A 580 -37.46 12.99 -35.13
N ALA A 581 -37.95 11.75 -35.09
CA ALA A 581 -37.86 10.88 -33.92
C ALA A 581 -36.40 10.48 -33.64
N MET A 582 -35.71 9.97 -34.65
CA MET A 582 -34.31 9.56 -34.52
C MET A 582 -33.39 10.76 -34.32
N PHE A 583 -33.67 11.89 -34.96
CA PHE A 583 -32.85 13.09 -34.80
C PHE A 583 -32.87 13.63 -33.36
N ARG A 584 -34.00 13.54 -32.64
CA ARG A 584 -34.05 13.93 -31.21
C ARG A 584 -33.02 13.13 -30.40
N LEU A 585 -33.06 11.80 -30.51
CA LEU A 585 -32.13 10.90 -29.83
C LEU A 585 -30.67 11.20 -30.19
N VAL A 586 -30.36 11.28 -31.49
CA VAL A 586 -28.99 11.53 -31.98
C VAL A 586 -28.49 12.92 -31.55
N SER A 587 -29.35 13.93 -31.51
CA SER A 587 -28.97 15.31 -31.17
C SER A 587 -28.63 15.53 -29.69
N GLU A 588 -29.07 14.63 -28.81
CA GLU A 588 -28.85 14.70 -27.36
C GLU A 588 -27.49 14.12 -26.92
N GLY A 589 -26.72 13.53 -27.85
CA GLY A 589 -25.30 13.20 -27.65
C GLY A 589 -24.96 11.73 -27.42
N SER A 590 -25.91 10.82 -27.58
CA SER A 590 -25.79 9.38 -27.27
C SER A 590 -25.10 8.52 -28.35
N ASN A 591 -24.26 9.10 -29.21
CA ASN A 591 -23.75 8.40 -30.41
C ASN A 591 -22.35 7.80 -30.27
N GLY A 592 -21.68 7.97 -29.13
CA GLY A 592 -20.34 7.40 -28.89
C GLY A 592 -19.18 8.03 -29.68
N PHE A 593 -19.45 8.97 -30.60
CA PHE A 593 -18.43 9.62 -31.42
C PHE A 593 -17.93 10.96 -30.85
N PRO A 594 -16.63 11.27 -30.99
CA PRO A 594 -16.07 12.59 -30.71
C PRO A 594 -16.81 13.73 -31.41
N ARG A 595 -17.18 14.79 -30.67
CA ARG A 595 -17.89 15.97 -31.21
C ARG A 595 -17.19 16.64 -32.40
N LYS A 596 -15.87 16.50 -32.53
CA LYS A 596 -15.08 17.05 -33.64
C LYS A 596 -15.35 16.35 -34.98
N GLN A 597 -15.76 15.08 -34.95
CA GLN A 597 -16.07 14.27 -36.13
C GLN A 597 -17.52 14.42 -36.61
N MET A 598 -18.38 15.04 -35.78
CA MET A 598 -19.81 15.14 -36.01
C MET A 598 -20.20 16.53 -36.51
N LYS A 599 -21.15 16.59 -37.45
CA LYS A 599 -21.92 17.79 -37.80
C LYS A 599 -23.39 17.42 -37.95
N LEU A 600 -24.28 18.21 -37.37
CA LEU A 600 -25.71 17.97 -37.31
C LEU A 600 -26.49 19.18 -37.84
N SER A 601 -27.74 18.95 -38.23
CA SER A 601 -28.71 20.03 -38.51
C SER A 601 -29.10 20.77 -37.24
N GLN A 602 -29.82 21.88 -37.34
CA GLN A 602 -30.23 22.62 -36.14
C GLN A 602 -31.11 21.77 -35.21
N PRO A 603 -30.80 21.73 -33.89
CA PRO A 603 -31.54 20.93 -32.92
C PRO A 603 -32.89 21.59 -32.61
N PHE A 604 -33.82 20.81 -32.08
CA PHE A 604 -35.11 21.33 -31.61
C PHE A 604 -34.94 22.26 -30.39
N ASN A 605 -33.99 21.95 -29.50
CA ASN A 605 -33.71 22.73 -28.30
C ASN A 605 -32.70 23.87 -28.58
N ARG A 606 -33.13 25.11 -28.38
CA ARG A 606 -32.29 26.32 -28.58
C ARG A 606 -31.14 26.43 -27.58
N GLU A 607 -31.22 25.80 -26.42
CA GLU A 607 -30.14 25.78 -25.43
C GLU A 607 -28.97 24.90 -25.89
N LEU A 608 -29.27 23.73 -26.48
CA LEU A 608 -28.25 22.85 -27.08
C LEU A 608 -27.46 23.58 -28.19
N LEU A 609 -28.12 24.46 -28.93
CA LEU A 609 -27.51 25.28 -29.97
C LEU A 609 -26.57 26.37 -29.41
N ARG A 610 -26.89 26.99 -28.27
CA ARG A 610 -26.08 28.07 -27.68
C ARG A 610 -24.68 27.60 -27.28
N GLY A 611 -24.57 26.38 -26.74
CA GLY A 611 -23.30 25.78 -26.31
C GLY A 611 -22.52 25.03 -27.40
N ASN A 612 -23.16 24.65 -28.52
CA ASN A 612 -22.56 23.74 -29.51
C ASN A 612 -22.74 24.20 -30.98
N ARG A 613 -22.61 25.51 -31.24
CA ARG A 613 -22.80 26.09 -32.59
C ARG A 613 -21.95 25.45 -33.69
N SER A 614 -20.76 24.95 -33.35
CA SER A 614 -19.88 24.27 -34.30
C SER A 614 -20.37 22.87 -34.68
N LEU A 615 -21.08 22.18 -33.78
CA LEU A 615 -21.68 20.86 -34.02
C LEU A 615 -22.94 20.99 -34.89
N PHE A 616 -23.81 21.94 -34.56
CA PHE A 616 -25.10 22.15 -35.21
C PHE A 616 -25.03 23.19 -36.35
N SER A 617 -24.24 22.89 -37.38
CA SER A 617 -23.95 23.83 -38.47
C SER A 617 -24.60 23.47 -39.81
N LEU A 618 -25.25 22.31 -39.93
CA LEU A 618 -25.81 21.86 -41.21
C LEU A 618 -27.21 22.45 -41.46
N ARG A 619 -27.53 22.66 -42.73
CA ARG A 619 -28.89 22.97 -43.17
C ARG A 619 -29.71 21.69 -43.27
N LYS A 620 -31.03 21.80 -43.09
CA LYS A 620 -31.98 20.70 -43.30
C LYS A 620 -31.94 20.16 -44.74
N THR A 621 -32.45 18.97 -44.94
CA THR A 621 -32.62 18.37 -46.27
C THR A 621 -33.87 18.94 -46.97
N GLY A 622 -34.07 18.59 -48.24
CA GLY A 622 -35.33 18.85 -48.95
C GLY A 622 -36.32 17.68 -48.89
N ASP A 623 -36.00 16.61 -48.13
CA ASP A 623 -36.80 15.40 -48.01
C ASP A 623 -37.72 15.53 -46.78
N PRO A 624 -39.06 15.61 -46.95
CA PRO A 624 -39.99 15.76 -45.83
C PRO A 624 -39.98 14.59 -44.85
N GLY A 625 -39.62 13.37 -45.30
CA GLY A 625 -39.53 12.19 -44.45
C GLY A 625 -38.24 12.13 -43.62
N PHE A 626 -37.16 12.73 -44.13
CA PHE A 626 -35.85 12.76 -43.47
C PHE A 626 -35.23 14.17 -43.47
N PRO A 627 -35.85 15.14 -42.75
CA PRO A 627 -35.48 16.55 -42.83
C PRO A 627 -34.10 16.89 -42.23
N HIS A 628 -33.50 16.01 -41.42
CA HIS A 628 -32.29 16.33 -40.66
C HIS A 628 -31.06 15.62 -41.20
N ARG A 629 -29.97 16.37 -41.39
CA ARG A 629 -28.66 15.85 -41.76
C ARG A 629 -27.81 15.53 -40.54
N PHE A 630 -27.13 14.41 -40.60
CA PHE A 630 -26.07 14.01 -39.70
C PHE A 630 -24.85 13.58 -40.53
N ARG A 631 -23.73 14.26 -40.33
CA ARG A 631 -22.47 14.00 -41.02
C ARG A 631 -21.41 13.55 -40.04
N LEU A 632 -20.79 12.43 -40.34
CA LEU A 632 -19.69 11.84 -39.59
C LEU A 632 -18.43 11.82 -40.45
N ARG A 633 -17.30 12.21 -39.88
CA ARG A 633 -15.99 12.00 -40.49
C ARG A 633 -15.25 10.91 -39.75
N LEU A 634 -15.08 9.76 -40.39
CA LEU A 634 -14.47 8.57 -39.81
C LEU A 634 -13.29 8.12 -40.67
N PRO A 635 -12.36 7.33 -40.14
CA PRO A 635 -11.37 6.65 -40.96
C PRO A 635 -12.03 5.73 -41.99
N GLN A 636 -11.45 5.63 -43.18
CA GLN A 636 -11.99 4.85 -44.31
C GLN A 636 -12.27 3.37 -43.99
N TRP A 637 -11.51 2.77 -43.06
CA TRP A 637 -11.72 1.37 -42.66
C TRP A 637 -13.01 1.16 -41.87
N SER A 638 -13.58 2.21 -41.28
CA SER A 638 -14.88 2.15 -40.58
C SER A 638 -16.02 1.76 -41.52
N LEU A 639 -15.85 1.94 -42.84
CA LEU A 639 -16.81 1.49 -43.85
C LEU A 639 -16.93 -0.03 -43.92
N PHE A 640 -15.94 -0.77 -43.43
CA PHE A 640 -15.92 -2.24 -43.44
C PHE A 640 -16.11 -2.82 -42.04
N ASP A 641 -16.31 -1.98 -41.03
CA ASP A 641 -16.49 -2.42 -39.65
C ASP A 641 -17.90 -2.99 -39.46
N PRO A 642 -18.03 -4.29 -39.11
CA PRO A 642 -19.33 -4.90 -38.86
C PRO A 642 -20.10 -4.17 -37.75
N GLU A 643 -19.46 -3.70 -36.70
CA GLU A 643 -20.12 -3.06 -35.56
C GLU A 643 -20.72 -1.71 -35.97
N PHE A 644 -20.01 -0.97 -36.81
CA PHE A 644 -20.53 0.26 -37.40
C PHE A 644 -21.75 0.00 -38.29
N HIS A 645 -21.74 -1.10 -39.07
CA HIS A 645 -22.92 -1.49 -39.85
C HIS A 645 -24.11 -1.85 -38.96
N HIS A 646 -23.90 -2.61 -37.89
CA HIS A 646 -24.96 -2.96 -36.93
C HIS A 646 -25.53 -1.70 -36.26
N TRP A 647 -24.68 -0.73 -35.92
CA TRP A 647 -25.12 0.55 -35.37
C TRP A 647 -26.03 1.30 -36.36
N ILE A 648 -25.69 1.35 -37.65
CA ILE A 648 -26.57 1.94 -38.68
C ILE A 648 -27.87 1.14 -38.82
N PHE A 649 -27.81 -0.19 -38.83
CA PHE A 649 -29.01 -1.04 -38.88
C PHE A 649 -29.92 -0.85 -37.66
N GLY A 650 -29.36 -0.47 -36.51
CA GLY A 650 -30.12 -0.11 -35.31
C GLY A 650 -31.08 1.06 -35.51
N PHE A 651 -30.87 1.90 -36.52
CA PHE A 651 -31.80 2.97 -36.87
C PHE A 651 -33.04 2.48 -37.64
N ALA A 652 -33.03 1.25 -38.13
CA ALA A 652 -34.10 0.65 -38.92
C ALA A 652 -34.56 1.60 -40.06
N GLY A 653 -35.87 1.78 -40.23
CA GLY A 653 -36.44 2.67 -41.25
C GLY A 653 -36.36 4.17 -40.94
N GLN A 654 -35.64 4.59 -39.89
CA GLN A 654 -35.61 5.99 -39.42
C GLN A 654 -34.38 6.79 -39.88
N ALA A 655 -33.46 6.14 -40.58
CA ALA A 655 -32.27 6.77 -41.16
C ALA A 655 -32.06 6.35 -42.62
N LYS A 656 -31.56 7.27 -43.43
CA LYS A 656 -31.18 7.07 -44.83
C LYS A 656 -29.70 7.35 -45.01
N VAL A 657 -28.96 6.36 -45.51
CA VAL A 657 -27.53 6.51 -45.84
C VAL A 657 -27.41 7.14 -47.23
N VAL A 658 -26.81 8.33 -47.29
CA VAL A 658 -26.72 9.13 -48.53
C VAL A 658 -25.33 9.05 -49.16
N SER A 659 -24.28 9.01 -48.34
CA SER A 659 -22.89 8.93 -48.77
C SER A 659 -22.06 8.21 -47.70
N PRO A 660 -20.99 7.46 -48.05
CA PRO A 660 -20.54 7.14 -49.41
C PRO A 660 -21.37 6.04 -50.10
N GLU A 661 -21.34 6.00 -51.43
CA GLU A 661 -22.07 5.02 -52.25
C GLU A 661 -21.70 3.56 -51.91
N ALA A 662 -20.41 3.29 -51.71
CA ALA A 662 -19.92 1.97 -51.32
C ALA A 662 -20.58 1.43 -50.03
N LEU A 663 -20.77 2.30 -49.02
CA LEU A 663 -21.43 1.91 -47.76
C LEU A 663 -22.92 1.60 -48.00
N ARG A 664 -23.59 2.42 -48.81
CA ARG A 664 -25.00 2.24 -49.15
C ARG A 664 -25.23 0.92 -49.87
N GLU A 665 -24.40 0.58 -50.86
CA GLU A 665 -24.49 -0.69 -51.59
C GLU A 665 -24.28 -1.89 -50.68
N GLN A 666 -23.29 -1.82 -49.78
CA GLN A 666 -23.01 -2.89 -48.83
C GLN A 666 -24.19 -3.11 -47.85
N LEU A 667 -24.74 -2.03 -47.28
CA LEU A 667 -25.89 -2.12 -46.39
C LEU A 667 -27.15 -2.60 -47.12
N GLN A 668 -27.36 -2.19 -48.37
CA GLN A 668 -28.49 -2.65 -49.18
C GLN A 668 -28.38 -4.15 -49.47
N LYS A 669 -27.19 -4.66 -49.79
CA LYS A 669 -26.95 -6.10 -49.97
C LYS A 669 -27.29 -6.89 -48.72
N THR A 670 -26.82 -6.44 -47.55
CA THR A 670 -27.11 -7.09 -46.27
C THR A 670 -28.60 -7.01 -45.91
N GLY A 671 -29.24 -5.86 -46.11
CA GLY A 671 -30.68 -5.68 -45.89
C GLY A 671 -31.54 -6.59 -46.76
N ASN A 672 -31.17 -6.74 -48.04
CA ASN A 672 -31.83 -7.68 -48.95
C ASN A 672 -31.64 -9.14 -48.53
N ALA A 673 -30.44 -9.52 -48.07
CA ALA A 673 -30.17 -10.87 -47.57
C ALA A 673 -31.01 -11.18 -46.31
N ILE A 674 -31.19 -10.20 -45.42
CA ILE A 674 -32.08 -10.33 -44.25
C ILE A 674 -33.54 -10.51 -44.71
N ALA A 675 -34.02 -9.70 -45.65
CA ALA A 675 -35.38 -9.82 -46.17
C ALA A 675 -35.63 -11.18 -46.87
N GLN A 676 -34.64 -11.69 -47.61
CA GLN A 676 -34.69 -12.99 -48.26
C GLN A 676 -34.73 -14.15 -47.26
N THR A 677 -33.91 -14.10 -46.20
CA THR A 677 -33.90 -15.15 -45.15
C THR A 677 -35.15 -15.14 -44.29
N MET A 678 -35.82 -13.99 -44.15
CA MET A 678 -37.12 -13.87 -43.47
C MET A 678 -38.32 -14.27 -44.34
N SER A 679 -38.13 -14.44 -45.65
CA SER A 679 -39.19 -14.86 -46.57
C SER A 679 -39.43 -16.37 -46.47
N ILE A 680 -40.36 -16.78 -45.61
CA ILE A 680 -40.79 -18.19 -45.50
C ILE A 680 -41.62 -18.54 -46.75
N ASN A 681 -41.14 -19.49 -47.57
CA ASN A 681 -41.91 -20.05 -48.69
C ASN A 681 -43.19 -20.74 -48.16
N PRO A 682 -44.41 -20.32 -48.57
CA PRO A 682 -45.65 -20.89 -48.03
C PRO A 682 -45.99 -22.33 -48.51
N GLU A 683 -45.25 -22.92 -49.46
CA GLU A 683 -45.66 -24.15 -50.15
C GLU A 683 -44.80 -25.40 -49.83
N GLY A 684 -44.56 -25.66 -48.55
CA GLY A 684 -43.80 -26.84 -48.08
C GLY A 684 -44.59 -27.91 -47.32
N GLY A 685 -45.93 -27.82 -47.28
CA GLY A 685 -46.71 -28.67 -46.37
C GLY A 685 -48.08 -29.09 -46.90
N LYS A 686 -48.14 -29.85 -47.99
CA LYS A 686 -49.29 -30.70 -48.36
C LYS A 686 -48.87 -31.82 -49.33
N THR A 687 -48.32 -32.92 -48.80
CA THR A 687 -48.47 -34.27 -49.38
C THR A 687 -48.25 -35.31 -48.28
N GLY A 688 -49.35 -35.93 -47.82
CA GLY A 688 -49.28 -37.02 -46.84
C GLY A 688 -50.54 -37.19 -46.00
N CYS A 689 -51.71 -37.36 -46.63
CA CYS A 689 -52.87 -38.06 -46.08
C CYS A 689 -53.94 -38.23 -47.19
N ALA A 690 -53.92 -39.39 -47.83
CA ALA A 690 -55.10 -40.13 -48.28
C ALA A 690 -54.68 -41.60 -48.37
#